data_AF-A0A0S8CPI3-F1
#
_entry.id   AF-A0A0S8CPI3-F1
#
_cell.length_a   1.000
_cell.length_b   1.000
_cell.length_c   1.000
_cell.angle_alpha   90.00
_cell.angle_beta   90.00
_cell.angle_gamma   90.00
#
_symmetry.space_group_name_H-M   'P 1'
#
loop_
_entity.id
_entity.type
_entity.pdbx_description
1 polymer ?
#
loop_
_entity_poly.entity_id
_entity_poly.type
_entity_poly.pdbx_seq_one_letter_code
_entity_poly.pdbx_strand_id
1 'polypeptide(L)'
;MKKKWFSTIIIMLALWVQPGLAARGHAEKVTAFVHVNLVPMTAERLLPDQTVLVKEAQIIAVGASGEVAIPENSVIIDGSNLYLMPGLADMHIHTDTTWLNGGWPVSPFNLFLANGVTTIRDFGPKGTPTGFALHWRNEVKSGRLNGPTIYAAGPILYGPADNAANIVRTQYQQGFDFVKLYSFLSQEEFQEAMATAKALNLYTAGHIPFAVGLDGVVAAGLNEIAHIEELDFEFLDFDRSRRLGRNEWFRYILKRATDQMERLPDLSEDDPNPDFQAHIEKIVRQLKASKIPLCTTLAVGDVVLKKLFEPEGLASATTSRYLPFGFIETLQQGKDGHQMIFRGYEDFAPYHYNLNQLLLRELHRGGVTLVLGTDAGPAGMGLVPGYSLHDELRFMVENGLAPYEALQLATVHAAEVINRMNRSGNFGTIEVGKKADLVLVDGNPLDDIHNTRKIQGVMASGRWFDKDALEKMLIPGIPVTAAVKHVYDQHQTHYTSFDIVIGKTSSGRLPGSIEAISIRGPAGKLPIQKDDFTYLPRLDAFWFKTPGKPQTGTYSIEVNSGDQKGSATVIQAVVKTIPLPDVNYFKPKSGATLQSEKPIFSWQRIKTEEPLYYRLEINRIGGGRVYSTGRVRNMQSHTVPGGVLKADRSYRWRIRITDGDHWTTVQNSTRCAWQTFHVR
;
A
#
# COMPACT_ATOMS: atom_id res chain seq x y z
N MET A 1 78.32 3.47 30.90
CA MET A 1 77.19 2.89 30.13
C MET A 1 75.89 3.32 30.77
N LYS A 2 75.01 3.98 30.00
CA LYS A 2 73.84 4.75 30.47
C LYS A 2 72.68 3.83 30.90
N LYS A 3 72.13 4.03 32.10
CA LYS A 3 70.80 3.54 32.52
C LYS A 3 69.81 4.72 32.41
N LYS A 4 68.80 4.61 31.54
CA LYS A 4 67.69 5.57 31.42
C LYS A 4 66.52 5.11 32.27
N TRP A 5 66.08 5.98 33.18
CA TRP A 5 64.82 5.91 33.89
C TRP A 5 63.73 6.53 33.00
N PHE A 6 62.57 5.87 32.87
CA PHE A 6 61.37 6.43 32.26
C PHE A 6 60.49 7.05 33.35
N SER A 7 60.23 8.34 33.23
CA SER A 7 59.28 9.08 34.07
C SER A 7 57.92 9.12 33.37
N THR A 8 56.90 8.62 34.07
CA THR A 8 55.49 8.63 33.70
C THR A 8 54.94 10.06 33.79
N ILE A 9 54.34 10.56 32.70
CA ILE A 9 53.59 11.82 32.67
C ILE A 9 52.16 11.54 33.15
N ILE A 10 51.76 12.21 34.22
CA ILE A 10 50.37 12.26 34.72
C ILE A 10 49.67 13.43 34.02
N ILE A 11 48.64 13.14 33.21
CA ILE A 11 47.70 14.15 32.71
C ILE A 11 46.43 14.03 33.55
N MET A 12 46.15 15.04 34.38
CA MET A 12 44.89 15.21 35.08
C MET A 12 43.80 15.66 34.10
N LEU A 13 42.79 14.81 33.87
CA LEU A 13 41.54 15.17 33.21
C LEU A 13 40.49 15.50 34.28
N ALA A 14 40.15 16.77 34.41
CA ALA A 14 39.04 17.24 35.24
C ALA A 14 37.70 16.90 34.54
N LEU A 15 36.96 15.95 35.10
CA LEU A 15 35.58 15.63 34.72
C LEU A 15 34.64 16.70 35.31
N TRP A 16 34.12 17.57 34.46
CA TRP A 16 32.92 18.35 34.79
C TRP A 16 31.70 17.43 34.75
N VAL A 17 31.19 17.05 35.91
CA VAL A 17 29.87 16.42 36.04
C VAL A 17 28.82 17.50 35.83
N GLN A 18 28.20 17.52 34.64
CA GLN A 18 26.93 18.23 34.49
C GLN A 18 25.84 17.48 35.27
N PRO A 19 24.95 18.16 36.01
CA PRO A 19 23.79 17.52 36.58
C PRO A 19 22.96 16.99 35.42
N GLY A 20 22.81 15.67 35.33
CA GLY A 20 21.89 15.07 34.39
C GLY A 20 20.51 15.66 34.61
N LEU A 21 19.91 16.23 33.56
CA LEU A 21 18.46 16.33 33.52
C LEU A 21 17.95 14.89 33.69
N ALA A 22 17.46 14.58 34.89
CA ALA A 22 16.61 13.44 35.09
C ALA A 22 15.46 13.62 34.08
N ALA A 23 15.45 12.77 33.05
CA ALA A 23 14.27 12.58 32.24
C ALA A 23 13.15 12.28 33.24
N ARG A 24 12.18 13.18 33.36
CA ARG A 24 10.94 12.88 34.07
C ARG A 24 10.37 11.66 33.34
N GLY A 25 10.53 10.48 33.94
CA GLY A 25 9.85 9.28 33.48
C GLY A 25 8.37 9.60 33.50
N HIS A 26 7.74 9.66 32.33
CA HIS A 26 6.30 9.49 32.27
C HIS A 26 6.04 8.12 32.89
N ALA A 27 5.43 8.08 34.07
CA ALA A 27 4.89 6.82 34.58
C ALA A 27 3.94 6.28 33.50
N GLU A 28 4.32 5.15 32.89
CA GLU A 28 3.61 4.56 31.77
C GLU A 28 2.18 4.20 32.20
N LYS A 29 1.19 4.82 31.56
CA LYS A 29 -0.22 4.74 31.95
C LYS A 29 -0.81 3.39 31.51
N VAL A 30 -1.41 2.66 32.45
CA VAL A 30 -2.17 1.44 32.18
C VAL A 30 -3.55 1.81 31.64
N THR A 31 -4.04 1.04 30.66
CA THR A 31 -5.44 1.11 30.19
C THR A 31 -6.15 -0.16 30.65
N ALA A 32 -7.28 -0.01 31.32
CA ALA A 32 -8.10 -1.10 31.83
C ALA A 32 -9.44 -1.12 31.10
N PHE A 33 -9.70 -2.19 30.35
CA PHE A 33 -11.02 -2.51 29.83
C PHE A 33 -11.75 -3.31 30.90
N VAL A 34 -12.83 -2.78 31.47
CA VAL A 34 -13.56 -3.39 32.59
C VAL A 34 -14.96 -3.81 32.17
N HIS A 35 -15.49 -4.85 32.80
CA HIS A 35 -16.85 -5.35 32.57
C HIS A 35 -17.16 -5.74 31.11
N VAL A 36 -16.14 -6.14 30.35
CA VAL A 36 -16.31 -6.57 28.95
C VAL A 36 -16.80 -8.02 28.88
N ASN A 37 -17.61 -8.32 27.87
CA ASN A 37 -17.81 -9.69 27.43
C ASN A 37 -16.64 -10.07 26.51
N LEU A 38 -15.72 -10.90 26.99
CA LEU A 38 -14.48 -11.20 26.30
C LEU A 38 -14.65 -12.34 25.30
N VAL A 39 -14.27 -12.09 24.05
CA VAL A 39 -14.10 -13.10 23.00
C VAL A 39 -12.59 -13.34 22.84
N PRO A 40 -11.98 -14.27 23.60
CA PRO A 40 -10.53 -14.37 23.68
C PRO A 40 -9.87 -14.97 22.44
N MET A 41 -10.65 -15.64 21.59
CA MET A 41 -10.20 -16.43 20.42
C MET A 41 -9.25 -17.61 20.74
N THR A 42 -9.08 -17.97 22.01
CA THR A 42 -8.33 -19.19 22.43
C THR A 42 -9.14 -20.48 22.25
N ALA A 43 -10.45 -20.37 22.23
CA ALA A 43 -11.43 -21.41 21.92
C ALA A 43 -12.75 -20.72 21.54
N GLU A 44 -13.71 -21.47 20.99
CA GLU A 44 -15.08 -20.98 20.73
C GLU A 44 -15.84 -20.80 22.04
N ARG A 45 -15.64 -19.64 22.67
CA ARG A 45 -16.29 -19.30 23.94
C ARG A 45 -16.41 -17.80 24.14
N LEU A 46 -17.43 -17.41 24.89
CA LEU A 46 -17.60 -16.08 25.47
C LEU A 46 -17.28 -16.14 26.97
N LEU A 47 -16.47 -15.21 27.47
CA LEU A 47 -16.22 -15.05 28.90
C LEU A 47 -16.88 -13.75 29.37
N PRO A 48 -18.01 -13.81 30.12
CA PRO A 48 -18.69 -12.60 30.57
C PRO A 48 -17.92 -11.90 31.69
N ASP A 49 -18.16 -10.60 31.83
CA ASP A 49 -17.69 -9.75 32.94
C ASP A 49 -16.18 -9.92 33.25
N GLN A 50 -15.34 -9.57 32.27
CA GLN A 50 -13.89 -9.66 32.37
C GLN A 50 -13.23 -8.27 32.45
N THR A 51 -12.04 -8.24 33.04
CA THR A 51 -11.13 -7.10 33.04
C THR A 51 -9.86 -7.47 32.26
N VAL A 52 -9.47 -6.62 31.31
CA VAL A 52 -8.22 -6.71 30.54
C VAL A 52 -7.37 -5.48 30.80
N LEU A 53 -6.14 -5.69 31.28
CA LEU A 53 -5.18 -4.63 31.50
C LEU A 53 -4.14 -4.58 30.38
N VAL A 54 -3.92 -3.39 29.85
CA VAL A 54 -2.93 -3.11 28.83
C VAL A 54 -1.94 -2.08 29.35
N LYS A 55 -0.65 -2.38 29.17
CA LYS A 55 0.43 -1.43 29.40
C LYS A 55 1.22 -1.28 28.11
N GLU A 56 1.44 -0.04 27.69
CA GLU A 56 2.02 0.30 26.39
C GLU A 56 1.22 -0.30 25.23
N ALA A 57 1.67 -1.43 24.68
CA ALA A 57 1.02 -2.17 23.60
C ALA A 57 0.90 -3.67 23.95
N GLN A 58 1.00 -4.05 25.22
CA GLN A 58 0.98 -5.44 25.67
C GLN A 58 -0.13 -5.67 26.69
N ILE A 59 -0.80 -6.81 26.57
CA ILE A 59 -1.77 -7.29 27.56
C ILE A 59 -0.98 -7.82 28.77
N ILE A 60 -1.21 -7.22 29.95
CA ILE A 60 -0.49 -7.57 31.18
C ILE A 60 -1.34 -8.37 32.18
N ALA A 61 -2.68 -8.33 32.06
CA ALA A 61 -3.57 -9.16 32.86
C ALA A 61 -4.91 -9.37 32.14
N VAL A 62 -5.52 -10.53 32.37
CA VAL A 62 -6.87 -10.91 31.92
C VAL A 62 -7.51 -11.75 33.03
N GLY A 63 -8.75 -11.47 33.41
CA GLY A 63 -9.48 -12.26 34.40
C GLY A 63 -10.86 -11.70 34.70
N ALA A 64 -11.61 -12.36 35.58
CA ALA A 64 -12.94 -11.90 35.98
C ALA A 64 -12.89 -10.51 36.62
N SER A 65 -13.88 -9.68 36.31
CA SER A 65 -14.01 -8.38 36.96
C SER A 65 -14.22 -8.57 38.47
N GLY A 66 -13.43 -7.85 39.27
CA GLY A 66 -13.34 -8.05 40.72
C GLY A 66 -12.15 -8.91 41.18
N GLU A 67 -11.57 -9.75 40.32
CA GLU A 67 -10.35 -10.53 40.63
C GLU A 67 -9.07 -9.85 40.13
N VAL A 68 -9.17 -9.03 39.08
CA VAL A 68 -8.04 -8.29 38.52
C VAL A 68 -7.87 -6.95 39.24
N ALA A 69 -6.75 -6.80 39.96
CA ALA A 69 -6.41 -5.53 40.62
C ALA A 69 -6.03 -4.47 39.58
N ILE A 70 -6.80 -3.38 39.51
CA ILE A 70 -6.57 -2.28 38.58
C ILE A 70 -5.60 -1.27 39.23
N PRO A 71 -4.44 -0.97 38.62
CA PRO A 71 -3.51 0.02 39.15
C PRO A 71 -4.14 1.42 39.28
N GLU A 72 -3.74 2.15 40.32
CA GLU A 72 -4.13 3.56 40.47
C GLU A 72 -3.70 4.40 39.26
N ASN A 73 -4.52 5.38 38.87
CA ASN A 73 -4.32 6.26 37.70
C ASN A 73 -4.43 5.59 36.31
N SER A 74 -4.98 4.37 36.24
CA SER A 74 -5.31 3.72 34.96
C SER A 74 -6.34 4.53 34.16
N VAL A 75 -6.26 4.49 32.82
CA VAL A 75 -7.39 4.87 31.96
C VAL A 75 -8.42 3.76 32.05
N ILE A 76 -9.63 4.07 32.51
CA ILE A 76 -10.72 3.10 32.57
C ILE A 76 -11.57 3.23 31.31
N ILE A 77 -11.76 2.11 30.62
CA ILE A 77 -12.70 1.96 29.51
C ILE A 77 -13.77 0.98 30.00
N ASP A 78 -14.95 1.50 30.28
CA ASP A 78 -16.10 0.69 30.67
C ASP A 78 -16.68 0.00 29.43
N GLY A 79 -16.65 -1.33 29.46
CA GLY A 79 -17.15 -2.20 28.41
C GLY A 79 -18.45 -2.91 28.77
N SER A 80 -19.17 -2.44 29.79
CA SER A 80 -20.46 -3.00 30.19
C SER A 80 -21.40 -3.16 28.99
N ASN A 81 -21.93 -4.37 28.80
CA ASN A 81 -22.78 -4.79 27.65
C ASN A 81 -22.08 -4.79 26.27
N LEU A 82 -20.77 -4.53 26.22
CA LEU A 82 -19.97 -4.57 25.00
C LEU A 82 -19.10 -5.82 24.96
N TYR A 83 -18.55 -6.10 23.78
CA TYR A 83 -17.75 -7.28 23.50
C TYR A 83 -16.34 -6.88 23.11
N LEU A 84 -15.34 -7.43 23.79
CA LEU A 84 -13.93 -7.18 23.50
C LEU A 84 -13.34 -8.39 22.78
N MET A 85 -12.76 -8.16 21.61
CA MET A 85 -12.16 -9.19 20.76
C MET A 85 -10.77 -8.75 20.25
N PRO A 86 -9.91 -9.68 19.77
CA PRO A 86 -8.70 -9.31 19.05
C PRO A 86 -9.01 -8.42 17.85
N GLY A 87 -8.10 -7.50 17.54
CA GLY A 87 -8.17 -6.73 16.31
C GLY A 87 -8.03 -7.60 15.07
N LEU A 88 -8.73 -7.20 14.01
CA LEU A 88 -8.77 -7.93 12.75
C LEU A 88 -7.50 -7.69 11.94
N ALA A 89 -7.09 -8.69 11.17
CA ALA A 89 -5.98 -8.64 10.26
C ALA A 89 -6.44 -8.82 8.81
N ASP A 90 -6.12 -7.85 7.94
CA ASP A 90 -6.28 -8.02 6.50
C ASP A 90 -4.97 -8.54 5.91
N MET A 91 -4.97 -9.82 5.54
CA MET A 91 -3.75 -10.51 5.17
C MET A 91 -3.40 -10.40 3.69
N HIS A 92 -4.15 -9.64 2.90
CA HIS A 92 -3.81 -9.36 1.50
C HIS A 92 -4.35 -8.00 1.06
N ILE A 93 -3.48 -6.99 1.06
CA ILE A 93 -3.77 -5.65 0.51
C ILE A 93 -2.62 -5.19 -0.38
N HIS A 94 -2.80 -4.09 -1.12
CA HIS A 94 -1.71 -3.44 -1.85
C HIS A 94 -1.66 -1.96 -1.52
N THR A 95 -0.61 -1.54 -0.82
CA THR A 95 -0.43 -0.11 -0.57
C THR A 95 0.03 0.63 -1.83
N ASP A 96 -0.36 1.88 -1.97
CA ASP A 96 0.13 2.77 -3.03
C ASP A 96 0.63 4.07 -2.42
N THR A 97 1.75 4.61 -2.91
CA THR A 97 2.33 5.89 -2.44
C THR A 97 1.35 7.07 -2.39
N THR A 98 0.24 7.00 -3.12
CA THR A 98 -0.84 7.99 -3.13
C THR A 98 -1.80 7.91 -1.94
N TRP A 99 -1.79 6.83 -1.15
CA TRP A 99 -2.69 6.62 0.01
C TRP A 99 -2.66 7.77 1.00
N LEU A 100 -1.46 8.29 1.27
CA LEU A 100 -1.27 9.42 2.19
C LEU A 100 -0.97 10.73 1.46
N ASN A 101 -1.12 10.77 0.13
CA ASN A 101 -0.74 11.94 -0.69
C ASN A 101 -1.86 12.36 -1.66
N GLY A 102 -3.10 12.38 -1.15
CA GLY A 102 -4.26 12.95 -1.86
C GLY A 102 -4.89 12.06 -2.93
N GLY A 103 -4.54 10.77 -2.99
CA GLY A 103 -5.21 9.81 -3.89
C GLY A 103 -6.60 9.37 -3.42
N TRP A 104 -6.86 9.49 -2.10
CA TRP A 104 -8.06 8.99 -1.45
C TRP A 104 -8.78 10.11 -0.67
N PRO A 105 -10.12 10.11 -0.62
CA PRO A 105 -10.89 11.07 0.18
C PRO A 105 -10.61 10.97 1.68
N VAL A 106 -10.36 9.75 2.15
CA VAL A 106 -9.94 9.43 3.52
C VAL A 106 -8.74 8.51 3.42
N SER A 107 -7.75 8.70 4.29
CA SER A 107 -6.58 7.81 4.37
C SER A 107 -7.03 6.35 4.52
N PRO A 108 -6.58 5.42 3.67
CA PRO A 108 -6.85 3.99 3.85
C PRO A 108 -6.46 3.45 5.24
N PHE A 109 -5.42 3.99 5.89
CA PHE A 109 -5.07 3.61 7.26
C PHE A 109 -6.15 3.99 8.28
N ASN A 110 -6.80 5.14 8.09
CA ASN A 110 -7.94 5.54 8.89
C ASN A 110 -9.14 4.64 8.64
N LEU A 111 -9.38 4.25 7.38
CA LEU A 111 -10.46 3.33 7.03
C LEU A 111 -10.26 1.96 7.68
N PHE A 112 -9.04 1.40 7.67
CA PHE A 112 -8.72 0.16 8.37
C PHE A 112 -8.99 0.27 9.88
N LEU A 113 -8.45 1.29 10.55
CA LEU A 113 -8.64 1.47 11.99
C LEU A 113 -10.11 1.67 12.37
N ALA A 114 -10.87 2.45 11.61
CA ALA A 114 -12.29 2.67 11.86
C ALA A 114 -13.16 1.41 11.68
N ASN A 115 -12.62 0.39 11.01
CA ASN A 115 -13.26 -0.92 10.82
C ASN A 115 -12.58 -2.02 11.66
N GLY A 116 -11.90 -1.66 12.75
CA GLY A 116 -11.30 -2.66 13.65
C GLY A 116 -10.11 -3.44 13.07
N VAL A 117 -9.58 -3.03 11.92
CA VAL A 117 -8.41 -3.67 11.29
C VAL A 117 -7.14 -3.04 11.85
N THR A 118 -6.43 -3.82 12.65
CA THR A 118 -5.24 -3.38 13.41
C THR A 118 -3.94 -3.92 12.84
N THR A 119 -4.03 -4.90 11.92
CA THR A 119 -2.89 -5.48 11.20
C THR A 119 -3.21 -5.59 9.71
N ILE A 120 -2.25 -5.25 8.86
CA ILE A 120 -2.35 -5.44 7.42
C ILE A 120 -1.08 -6.09 6.89
N ARG A 121 -1.23 -6.91 5.85
CA ARG A 121 -0.11 -7.49 5.09
C ARG A 121 -0.18 -7.06 3.63
N ASP A 122 0.80 -6.26 3.24
CA ASP A 122 0.94 -5.70 1.90
C ASP A 122 1.62 -6.70 0.97
N PHE A 123 0.89 -7.15 -0.06
CA PHE A 123 1.31 -8.15 -1.05
C PHE A 123 2.03 -7.53 -2.26
N GLY A 124 2.25 -6.22 -2.28
CA GLY A 124 2.86 -5.59 -3.44
C GLY A 124 2.83 -4.08 -3.40
N PRO A 125 3.62 -3.44 -2.53
CA PRO A 125 3.64 -1.98 -2.42
C PRO A 125 3.94 -1.34 -3.78
N LYS A 126 3.07 -0.43 -4.21
CA LYS A 126 3.13 0.23 -5.51
C LYS A 126 3.56 1.69 -5.39
N GLY A 127 4.57 2.05 -6.17
CA GLY A 127 5.04 3.42 -6.32
C GLY A 127 6.51 3.59 -5.94
N THR A 128 6.97 4.84 -5.95
CA THR A 128 8.37 5.19 -5.67
C THR A 128 8.47 6.20 -4.54
N PRO A 129 9.46 6.08 -3.63
CA PRO A 129 10.52 5.07 -3.59
C PRO A 129 9.99 3.68 -3.20
N THR A 130 10.59 2.59 -3.70
CA THR A 130 10.09 1.21 -3.50
C THR A 130 9.95 0.80 -2.02
N GLY A 131 10.78 1.34 -1.14
CA GLY A 131 10.73 1.05 0.31
C GLY A 131 9.72 1.89 1.12
N PHE A 132 8.79 2.62 0.48
CA PHE A 132 7.87 3.51 1.20
C PHE A 132 7.00 2.78 2.24
N ALA A 133 6.56 1.55 1.98
CA ALA A 133 5.76 0.76 2.91
C ALA A 133 6.54 0.38 4.18
N LEU A 134 7.84 0.07 4.06
CA LEU A 134 8.72 -0.18 5.21
C LEU A 134 8.94 1.08 6.05
N HIS A 135 8.98 2.24 5.39
CA HIS A 135 9.01 3.52 6.07
C HIS A 135 7.71 3.78 6.83
N TRP A 136 6.54 3.59 6.22
CA TRP A 136 5.25 3.69 6.90
C TRP A 136 5.12 2.72 8.08
N ARG A 137 5.60 1.47 7.94
CA ARG A 137 5.68 0.50 9.04
C ARG A 137 6.40 1.07 10.25
N ASN A 138 7.56 1.71 10.02
CA ASN A 138 8.34 2.33 11.10
C ASN A 138 7.64 3.55 11.70
N GLU A 139 6.99 4.38 10.88
CA GLU A 139 6.24 5.54 11.37
C GLU A 139 5.05 5.12 12.24
N VAL A 140 4.30 4.08 11.83
CA VAL A 140 3.21 3.51 12.63
C VAL A 140 3.75 2.94 13.94
N LYS A 141 4.81 2.12 13.87
CA LYS A 141 5.45 1.53 15.05
C LYS A 141 5.94 2.58 16.05
N SER A 142 6.41 3.73 15.56
CA SER A 142 6.86 4.84 16.40
C SER A 142 5.74 5.76 16.92
N GLY A 143 4.49 5.53 16.50
CA GLY A 143 3.35 6.39 16.82
C GLY A 143 3.29 7.71 16.06
N ARG A 144 4.21 7.96 15.12
CA ARG A 144 4.21 9.16 14.25
C ARG A 144 3.11 9.12 13.20
N LEU A 145 2.63 7.92 12.84
CA LEU A 145 1.53 7.71 11.92
C LEU A 145 0.43 6.87 12.57
N ASN A 146 -0.82 7.24 12.35
CA ASN A 146 -1.96 6.41 12.70
C ASN A 146 -2.13 5.35 11.62
N GLY A 147 -2.19 4.09 12.02
CA GLY A 147 -2.46 3.00 11.11
C GLY A 147 -2.33 1.62 11.77
N PRO A 148 -2.77 0.58 11.05
CA PRO A 148 -2.53 -0.80 11.42
C PRO A 148 -1.04 -1.14 11.36
N THR A 149 -0.63 -2.17 12.09
CA THR A 149 0.70 -2.77 11.93
C THR A 149 0.86 -3.33 10.54
N ILE A 150 2.01 -3.08 9.91
CA ILE A 150 2.26 -3.39 8.50
C ILE A 150 3.31 -4.48 8.40
N TYR A 151 2.98 -5.55 7.70
CA TYR A 151 3.94 -6.49 7.13
C TYR A 151 3.96 -6.31 5.62
N ALA A 152 5.12 -6.36 4.97
CA ALA A 152 5.20 -6.00 3.56
C ALA A 152 6.07 -6.95 2.75
N ALA A 153 5.55 -7.37 1.60
CA ALA A 153 6.32 -7.91 0.50
C ALA A 153 7.15 -6.80 -0.14
N GLY A 154 8.23 -7.19 -0.82
CA GLY A 154 8.81 -6.31 -1.83
C GLY A 154 7.86 -6.10 -3.03
N PRO A 155 8.17 -5.19 -3.95
CA PRO A 155 7.39 -5.02 -5.17
C PRO A 155 7.19 -6.35 -5.89
N ILE A 156 5.98 -6.56 -6.44
CA ILE A 156 5.59 -7.82 -7.09
C ILE A 156 6.64 -8.26 -8.13
N LEU A 157 7.08 -9.51 -8.05
CA LEU A 157 8.02 -10.11 -8.99
C LEU A 157 7.23 -10.64 -10.21
N TYR A 158 7.31 -9.89 -11.32
CA TYR A 158 6.67 -10.23 -12.59
C TYR A 158 7.64 -10.87 -13.57
N GLY A 159 7.13 -11.83 -14.37
CA GLY A 159 7.78 -12.28 -15.59
C GLY A 159 7.40 -11.42 -16.82
N PRO A 160 8.26 -11.32 -17.84
CA PRO A 160 9.66 -11.74 -17.81
C PRO A 160 10.48 -10.84 -16.88
N ALA A 161 11.33 -11.44 -16.04
CA ALA A 161 12.16 -10.75 -15.07
C ALA A 161 13.58 -10.55 -15.62
N ASP A 162 14.16 -9.36 -15.42
CA ASP A 162 15.55 -9.10 -15.84
C ASP A 162 16.55 -10.04 -15.13
N ASN A 163 16.33 -10.31 -13.83
CA ASN A 163 17.08 -11.26 -13.02
C ASN A 163 16.29 -11.58 -11.73
N ALA A 164 15.62 -12.73 -11.68
CA ALA A 164 14.71 -13.05 -10.57
C ALA A 164 15.48 -13.18 -9.24
N ALA A 165 16.65 -13.84 -9.24
CA ALA A 165 17.47 -13.97 -8.04
C ALA A 165 17.91 -12.61 -7.47
N ASN A 166 18.35 -11.68 -8.32
CA ASN A 166 18.82 -10.37 -7.88
C ASN A 166 17.68 -9.52 -7.32
N ILE A 167 16.48 -9.61 -7.90
CA ILE A 167 15.28 -8.96 -7.37
C ILE A 167 14.99 -9.47 -5.95
N VAL A 168 14.97 -10.80 -5.75
CA VAL A 168 14.76 -11.39 -4.42
C VAL A 168 15.84 -10.93 -3.42
N ARG A 169 17.12 -10.96 -3.79
CA ARG A 169 18.22 -10.50 -2.92
C ARG A 169 18.07 -9.02 -2.56
N THR A 170 17.69 -8.19 -3.51
CA THR A 170 17.51 -6.75 -3.28
C THR A 170 16.35 -6.49 -2.33
N GLN A 171 15.22 -7.18 -2.49
CA GLN A 171 14.08 -7.06 -1.58
C GLN A 171 14.43 -7.54 -0.16
N TYR A 172 15.15 -8.66 -0.04
CA TYR A 172 15.67 -9.14 1.24
C TYR A 172 16.58 -8.11 1.92
N GLN A 173 17.54 -7.54 1.18
CA GLN A 173 18.46 -6.51 1.68
C GLN A 173 17.74 -5.23 2.09
N GLN A 174 16.61 -4.91 1.46
CA GLN A 174 15.77 -3.76 1.83
C GLN A 174 14.99 -3.99 3.14
N GLY A 175 14.86 -5.25 3.59
CA GLY A 175 14.17 -5.59 4.85
C GLY A 175 12.66 -5.81 4.70
N PHE A 176 12.22 -6.25 3.51
CA PHE A 176 10.86 -6.78 3.31
C PHE A 176 10.69 -8.13 4.01
N ASP A 177 9.47 -8.41 4.46
CA ASP A 177 9.14 -9.60 5.25
C ASP A 177 9.03 -10.86 4.38
N PHE A 178 8.68 -10.71 3.11
CA PHE A 178 8.49 -11.80 2.15
C PHE A 178 8.62 -11.32 0.70
N VAL A 179 8.62 -12.25 -0.26
CA VAL A 179 8.55 -11.96 -1.70
C VAL A 179 7.19 -12.37 -2.27
N LYS A 180 6.58 -11.47 -3.06
CA LYS A 180 5.37 -11.76 -3.86
C LYS A 180 5.76 -12.26 -5.26
N LEU A 181 5.36 -13.48 -5.59
CA LEU A 181 5.50 -14.08 -6.92
C LEU A 181 4.19 -13.92 -7.73
N TYR A 182 4.29 -13.67 -9.05
CA TYR A 182 3.12 -13.39 -9.90
C TYR A 182 2.92 -14.41 -11.03
N SER A 183 1.72 -14.42 -11.62
CA SER A 183 1.26 -15.46 -12.56
C SER A 183 2.09 -15.60 -13.84
N PHE A 184 2.86 -14.58 -14.23
CA PHE A 184 3.56 -14.53 -15.53
C PHE A 184 5.01 -15.01 -15.49
N LEU A 185 5.49 -15.51 -14.36
CA LEU A 185 6.85 -16.04 -14.28
C LEU A 185 6.99 -17.27 -15.15
N SER A 186 8.12 -17.35 -15.86
CA SER A 186 8.51 -18.60 -16.48
C SER A 186 8.84 -19.64 -15.41
N GLN A 187 8.87 -20.92 -15.80
CA GLN A 187 9.28 -21.98 -14.89
C GLN A 187 10.71 -21.74 -14.36
N GLU A 188 11.62 -21.29 -15.21
CA GLU A 188 13.01 -21.00 -14.82
C GLU A 188 13.10 -19.80 -13.85
N GLU A 189 12.39 -18.71 -14.13
CA GLU A 189 12.35 -17.52 -13.27
C GLU A 189 11.76 -17.83 -11.89
N PHE A 190 10.69 -18.62 -11.85
CA PHE A 190 10.07 -19.06 -10.60
C PHE A 190 11.03 -19.94 -9.78
N GLN A 191 11.67 -20.92 -10.40
CA GLN A 191 12.64 -21.78 -9.70
C GLN A 191 13.85 -21.00 -9.20
N GLU A 192 14.36 -20.04 -9.97
CA GLU A 192 15.44 -19.15 -9.56
C GLU A 192 15.02 -18.30 -8.33
N ALA A 193 13.82 -17.72 -8.36
CA ALA A 193 13.29 -16.93 -7.25
C ALA A 193 13.10 -17.78 -5.99
N MET A 194 12.49 -18.95 -6.11
CA MET A 194 12.25 -19.90 -5.01
C MET A 194 13.55 -20.39 -4.39
N ALA A 195 14.53 -20.79 -5.21
CA ALA A 195 15.84 -21.24 -4.73
C ALA A 195 16.57 -20.12 -3.97
N THR A 196 16.50 -18.88 -4.48
CA THR A 196 17.11 -17.72 -3.83
C THR A 196 16.42 -17.38 -2.51
N ALA A 197 15.09 -17.35 -2.48
CA ALA A 197 14.32 -17.08 -1.27
C ALA A 197 14.59 -18.14 -0.19
N LYS A 198 14.63 -19.42 -0.56
CA LYS A 198 14.99 -20.53 0.34
C LYS A 198 16.39 -20.37 0.92
N ALA A 199 17.38 -20.00 0.10
CA ALA A 199 18.75 -19.76 0.55
C ALA A 199 18.85 -18.58 1.54
N LEU A 200 17.95 -17.60 1.44
CA LEU A 200 17.87 -16.44 2.33
C LEU A 200 16.94 -16.66 3.53
N ASN A 201 16.27 -17.82 3.61
CA ASN A 201 15.17 -18.05 4.55
C ASN A 201 14.09 -16.94 4.50
N LEU A 202 13.80 -16.46 3.31
CA LEU A 202 12.76 -15.46 3.04
C LEU A 202 11.46 -16.17 2.66
N TYR A 203 10.35 -15.76 3.29
CA TYR A 203 9.03 -16.31 3.02
C TYR A 203 8.58 -15.98 1.59
N THR A 204 7.86 -16.91 0.96
CA THR A 204 7.38 -16.82 -0.43
C THR A 204 5.86 -16.96 -0.46
N ALA A 205 5.20 -15.98 -1.05
CA ALA A 205 3.75 -16.01 -1.22
C ALA A 205 3.37 -15.45 -2.60
N GLY A 206 2.23 -15.83 -3.13
CA GLY A 206 1.79 -15.22 -4.38
C GLY A 206 0.83 -16.05 -5.21
N HIS A 207 0.86 -15.76 -6.50
CA HIS A 207 0.03 -16.40 -7.50
C HIS A 207 0.67 -17.73 -7.87
N ILE A 208 -0.11 -18.61 -8.49
CA ILE A 208 0.40 -19.81 -9.14
C ILE A 208 0.81 -19.40 -10.55
N PRO A 209 2.12 -19.40 -10.91
CA PRO A 209 2.50 -19.04 -12.27
C PRO A 209 1.87 -20.00 -13.27
N PHE A 210 1.31 -19.46 -14.37
CA PHE A 210 0.63 -20.26 -15.39
C PHE A 210 1.55 -21.36 -15.93
N ALA A 211 2.83 -21.04 -16.12
CA ALA A 211 3.84 -21.99 -16.60
C ALA A 211 4.26 -23.06 -15.57
N VAL A 212 3.87 -22.91 -14.30
CA VAL A 212 4.31 -23.77 -13.18
C VAL A 212 3.17 -24.67 -12.68
N GLY A 213 1.98 -24.13 -12.49
CA GLY A 213 0.80 -24.86 -11.97
C GLY A 213 0.92 -25.27 -10.50
N LEU A 214 -0.17 -25.82 -9.95
CA LEU A 214 -0.26 -26.17 -8.52
C LEU A 214 0.81 -27.21 -8.12
N ASP A 215 0.96 -28.27 -8.92
CA ASP A 215 1.94 -29.32 -8.68
C ASP A 215 3.37 -28.74 -8.60
N GLY A 216 3.70 -27.78 -9.47
CA GLY A 216 5.00 -27.13 -9.51
C GLY A 216 5.28 -26.24 -8.31
N VAL A 217 4.29 -25.45 -7.84
CA VAL A 217 4.49 -24.59 -6.66
C VAL A 217 4.56 -25.39 -5.37
N VAL A 218 3.78 -26.47 -5.26
CA VAL A 218 3.85 -27.42 -4.13
C VAL A 218 5.22 -28.10 -4.10
N ALA A 219 5.71 -28.60 -5.24
CA ALA A 219 7.01 -29.25 -5.33
C ALA A 219 8.18 -28.29 -5.00
N ALA A 220 8.05 -27.01 -5.36
CA ALA A 220 9.04 -25.98 -5.03
C ALA A 220 9.01 -25.55 -3.55
N GLY A 221 7.96 -25.91 -2.81
CA GLY A 221 7.78 -25.53 -1.41
C GLY A 221 7.38 -24.07 -1.22
N LEU A 222 6.51 -23.54 -2.10
CA LEU A 222 5.88 -22.23 -1.91
C LEU A 222 5.23 -22.16 -0.52
N ASN A 223 5.40 -21.06 0.21
CA ASN A 223 4.92 -21.03 1.59
C ASN A 223 3.43 -20.74 1.70
N GLU A 224 2.85 -20.02 0.73
CA GLU A 224 1.46 -19.57 0.73
C GLU A 224 0.94 -19.18 -0.66
N ILE A 225 -0.36 -19.42 -0.91
CA ILE A 225 -1.06 -19.01 -2.13
C ILE A 225 -2.01 -17.85 -1.82
N ALA A 226 -2.01 -16.82 -2.68
CA ALA A 226 -2.54 -15.50 -2.36
C ALA A 226 -4.03 -15.26 -2.68
N HIS A 227 -4.63 -16.04 -3.58
CA HIS A 227 -6.04 -15.95 -3.94
C HIS A 227 -6.60 -17.36 -4.14
N ILE A 228 -7.84 -17.59 -3.74
CA ILE A 228 -8.55 -18.85 -4.05
C ILE A 228 -8.72 -19.04 -5.56
N GLU A 229 -8.88 -17.92 -6.27
CA GLU A 229 -9.00 -17.77 -7.72
C GLU A 229 -7.85 -18.45 -8.49
N GLU A 230 -6.66 -18.55 -7.89
CA GLU A 230 -5.50 -19.17 -8.54
C GLU A 230 -5.72 -20.67 -8.82
N LEU A 231 -6.64 -21.31 -8.09
CA LEU A 231 -6.99 -22.71 -8.28
C LEU A 231 -7.89 -22.94 -9.51
N ASP A 232 -8.55 -21.89 -10.02
CA ASP A 232 -9.44 -22.02 -11.18
C ASP A 232 -8.68 -22.49 -12.42
N PHE A 233 -7.42 -22.06 -12.54
CA PHE A 233 -6.56 -22.44 -13.65
C PHE A 233 -6.18 -23.92 -13.66
N GLU A 234 -6.36 -24.64 -12.55
CA GLU A 234 -6.14 -26.09 -12.47
C GLU A 234 -7.29 -26.90 -13.09
N PHE A 235 -8.43 -26.25 -13.36
CA PHE A 235 -9.56 -26.84 -14.10
C PHE A 235 -9.51 -26.55 -15.61
N LEU A 236 -8.54 -25.77 -16.08
CA LEU A 236 -8.39 -25.43 -17.49
C LEU A 236 -7.27 -26.23 -18.17
N ASP A 237 -7.54 -26.79 -19.35
CA ASP A 237 -6.49 -27.37 -20.18
C ASP A 237 -5.84 -26.30 -21.07
N PHE A 238 -4.56 -26.03 -20.83
CA PHE A 238 -3.77 -25.13 -21.66
C PHE A 238 -2.28 -25.49 -21.63
N ASP A 239 -1.59 -25.10 -22.69
CA ASP A 239 -0.16 -25.35 -22.85
C ASP A 239 0.65 -24.41 -21.93
N ARG A 240 1.05 -24.95 -20.79
CA ARG A 240 1.87 -24.26 -19.77
C ARG A 240 3.32 -24.03 -20.23
N SER A 241 3.79 -24.71 -21.27
CA SER A 241 5.18 -24.57 -21.75
C SER A 241 5.45 -23.31 -22.56
N ARG A 242 4.40 -22.52 -22.84
CA ARG A 242 4.51 -21.31 -23.68
C ARG A 242 5.34 -20.22 -23.02
N ARG A 243 6.13 -19.54 -23.84
CA ARG A 243 6.90 -18.34 -23.45
C ARG A 243 6.17 -17.10 -23.94
N LEU A 244 5.24 -16.61 -23.12
CA LEU A 244 4.39 -15.45 -23.44
C LEU A 244 4.70 -14.28 -22.51
N GLY A 245 4.58 -13.07 -23.02
CA GLY A 245 4.54 -11.87 -22.18
C GLY A 245 3.21 -11.76 -21.42
N ARG A 246 3.15 -10.89 -20.41
CA ARG A 246 1.96 -10.62 -19.58
C ARG A 246 0.63 -10.55 -20.36
N ASN A 247 0.56 -9.65 -21.33
CA ASN A 247 -0.68 -9.40 -22.07
C ASN A 247 -1.04 -10.55 -23.03
N GLU A 248 -0.06 -11.37 -23.39
CA GLU A 248 -0.26 -12.55 -24.24
C GLU A 248 -0.76 -13.73 -23.40
N TRP A 249 -0.20 -13.94 -22.20
CA TRP A 249 -0.71 -14.89 -21.21
C TRP A 249 -2.17 -14.62 -20.89
N PHE A 250 -2.51 -13.38 -20.52
CA PHE A 250 -3.91 -13.02 -20.20
C PHE A 250 -4.89 -13.37 -21.33
N ARG A 251 -4.58 -12.95 -22.57
CA ARG A 251 -5.44 -13.25 -23.72
C ARG A 251 -5.52 -14.75 -24.01
N TYR A 252 -4.42 -15.47 -23.83
CA TYR A 252 -4.38 -16.91 -24.03
C TYR A 252 -5.26 -17.64 -23.01
N ILE A 253 -5.13 -17.33 -21.71
CA ILE A 253 -5.93 -17.93 -20.64
C ILE A 253 -7.40 -17.59 -20.80
N LEU A 254 -7.76 -16.32 -21.04
CA LEU A 254 -9.16 -15.92 -21.20
C LEU A 254 -9.82 -16.64 -22.38
N LYS A 255 -9.10 -16.77 -23.50
CA LYS A 255 -9.58 -17.55 -24.64
C LYS A 255 -9.77 -19.03 -24.26
N ARG A 256 -8.82 -19.62 -23.55
CA ARG A 256 -8.87 -21.04 -23.13
C ARG A 256 -10.00 -21.32 -22.14
N ALA A 257 -10.24 -20.41 -21.19
CA ALA A 257 -11.35 -20.48 -20.27
C ALA A 257 -12.67 -20.46 -21.04
N THR A 258 -12.82 -19.50 -21.97
CA THR A 258 -14.04 -19.35 -22.79
C THR A 258 -14.29 -20.56 -23.69
N ASP A 259 -13.27 -21.02 -24.43
CA ASP A 259 -13.38 -22.17 -25.34
C ASP A 259 -13.77 -23.48 -24.60
N GLN A 260 -13.52 -23.55 -23.29
CA GLN A 260 -13.74 -24.74 -22.47
C GLN A 260 -14.94 -24.60 -21.53
N MET A 261 -15.57 -23.42 -21.47
CA MET A 261 -16.64 -23.12 -20.51
C MET A 261 -17.82 -24.07 -20.66
N GLU A 262 -18.19 -24.47 -21.89
CA GLU A 262 -19.27 -25.45 -22.14
C GLU A 262 -18.98 -26.86 -21.59
N ARG A 263 -17.73 -27.18 -21.24
CA ARG A 263 -17.33 -28.46 -20.65
C ARG A 263 -17.27 -28.42 -19.12
N LEU A 264 -17.32 -27.23 -18.56
CA LEU A 264 -17.32 -27.05 -17.12
C LEU A 264 -18.72 -27.38 -16.58
N PRO A 265 -18.81 -28.03 -15.41
CA PRO A 265 -20.11 -28.39 -14.84
C PRO A 265 -20.92 -27.15 -14.48
N ASP A 266 -22.23 -27.25 -14.54
CA ASP A 266 -23.10 -26.23 -13.97
C ASP A 266 -22.95 -26.26 -12.44
N LEU A 267 -22.48 -25.14 -11.88
CA LEU A 267 -22.21 -25.00 -10.43
C LEU A 267 -23.46 -24.58 -9.64
N SER A 268 -24.61 -24.44 -10.30
CA SER A 268 -25.90 -24.18 -9.65
C SER A 268 -26.52 -25.43 -9.02
N GLU A 269 -26.05 -26.62 -9.38
CA GLU A 269 -26.45 -27.89 -8.78
C GLU A 269 -25.55 -28.23 -7.57
N ASP A 270 -26.14 -28.69 -6.46
CA ASP A 270 -25.43 -29.02 -5.22
C ASP A 270 -24.50 -30.25 -5.32
N ASP A 271 -24.38 -30.87 -6.50
CA ASP A 271 -23.59 -32.09 -6.73
C ASP A 271 -22.86 -32.05 -8.09
N PRO A 272 -21.61 -31.54 -8.16
CA PRO A 272 -20.86 -31.53 -9.41
C PRO A 272 -20.52 -32.95 -9.87
N ASN A 273 -20.34 -33.15 -11.18
CA ASN A 273 -19.95 -34.45 -11.74
C ASN A 273 -18.78 -35.10 -10.94
N PRO A 274 -18.82 -36.41 -10.65
CA PRO A 274 -17.78 -37.13 -9.90
C PRO A 274 -16.33 -36.84 -10.28
N ASP A 275 -16.02 -36.66 -11.56
CA ASP A 275 -14.65 -36.37 -12.01
C ASP A 275 -14.18 -34.98 -11.54
N PHE A 276 -15.09 -34.01 -11.55
CA PHE A 276 -14.82 -32.65 -11.06
C PHE A 276 -14.63 -32.64 -9.55
N GLN A 277 -15.50 -33.35 -8.82
CA GLN A 277 -15.36 -33.50 -7.37
C GLN A 277 -14.05 -34.21 -7.00
N ALA A 278 -13.68 -35.28 -7.70
CA ALA A 278 -12.40 -35.97 -7.48
C ALA A 278 -11.18 -35.05 -7.71
N HIS A 279 -11.28 -34.11 -8.65
CA HIS A 279 -10.25 -33.10 -8.87
C HIS A 279 -10.16 -32.12 -7.69
N ILE A 280 -11.29 -31.59 -7.20
CA ILE A 280 -11.32 -30.73 -6.00
C ILE A 280 -10.69 -31.45 -4.83
N GLU A 281 -11.07 -32.70 -4.57
CA GLU A 281 -10.50 -33.49 -3.48
C GLU A 281 -8.98 -33.69 -3.63
N LYS A 282 -8.47 -33.83 -4.86
CA LYS A 282 -7.03 -33.89 -5.12
C LYS A 282 -6.36 -32.60 -4.67
N ILE A 283 -6.88 -31.43 -5.08
CA ILE A 283 -6.37 -30.12 -4.68
C ILE A 283 -6.38 -29.99 -3.15
N VAL A 284 -7.50 -30.31 -2.51
CA VAL A 284 -7.66 -30.30 -1.03
C VAL A 284 -6.59 -31.17 -0.36
N ARG A 285 -6.40 -32.40 -0.81
CA ARG A 285 -5.38 -33.32 -0.27
C ARG A 285 -3.97 -32.75 -0.44
N GLN A 286 -3.66 -32.16 -1.60
CA GLN A 286 -2.35 -31.57 -1.89
C GLN A 286 -2.05 -30.38 -0.98
N LEU A 287 -2.98 -29.43 -0.84
CA LEU A 287 -2.80 -28.24 0.01
C LEU A 287 -2.71 -28.62 1.49
N LYS A 288 -3.58 -29.53 1.96
CA LYS A 288 -3.53 -30.04 3.33
C LYS A 288 -2.20 -30.74 3.66
N ALA A 289 -1.74 -31.63 2.78
CA ALA A 289 -0.49 -32.37 2.98
C ALA A 289 0.74 -31.47 2.97
N SER A 290 0.75 -30.43 2.12
CA SER A 290 1.84 -29.46 2.01
C SER A 290 1.80 -28.36 3.09
N LYS A 291 0.68 -28.21 3.80
CA LYS A 291 0.46 -27.17 4.83
C LYS A 291 0.64 -25.76 4.29
N ILE A 292 0.33 -25.57 3.01
CA ILE A 292 0.35 -24.27 2.33
C ILE A 292 -0.98 -23.58 2.65
N PRO A 293 -0.97 -22.44 3.36
CA PRO A 293 -2.17 -21.66 3.57
C PRO A 293 -2.63 -21.04 2.25
N LEU A 294 -3.94 -20.83 2.16
CA LEU A 294 -4.59 -20.18 1.02
C LEU A 294 -5.33 -18.93 1.50
N CYS A 295 -5.08 -17.81 0.84
CA CYS A 295 -5.81 -16.57 1.11
C CYS A 295 -7.10 -16.50 0.28
N THR A 296 -8.20 -16.06 0.91
CA THR A 296 -9.57 -16.24 0.40
C THR A 296 -9.98 -15.25 -0.69
N THR A 297 -9.80 -13.94 -0.48
CA THR A 297 -10.09 -12.84 -1.43
C THR A 297 -11.41 -12.88 -2.21
N LEU A 298 -12.49 -13.49 -1.69
CA LEU A 298 -13.78 -13.59 -2.39
C LEU A 298 -14.40 -12.22 -2.72
N ALA A 299 -14.08 -11.18 -1.95
CA ALA A 299 -14.49 -9.80 -2.23
C ALA A 299 -14.10 -9.32 -3.64
N VAL A 300 -13.04 -9.86 -4.24
CA VAL A 300 -12.63 -9.54 -5.60
C VAL A 300 -13.69 -9.98 -6.61
N GLY A 301 -14.17 -11.23 -6.52
CA GLY A 301 -15.22 -11.74 -7.40
C GLY A 301 -16.52 -10.94 -7.26
N ASP A 302 -16.98 -10.69 -6.03
CA ASP A 302 -18.18 -9.90 -5.75
C ASP A 302 -18.11 -8.48 -6.33
N VAL A 303 -17.00 -7.77 -6.14
CA VAL A 303 -16.86 -6.41 -6.68
C VAL A 303 -16.75 -6.40 -8.20
N VAL A 304 -16.16 -7.44 -8.82
CA VAL A 304 -16.14 -7.60 -10.27
C VAL A 304 -17.56 -7.76 -10.80
N LEU A 305 -18.38 -8.62 -10.21
CA LEU A 305 -19.79 -8.77 -10.59
C LEU A 305 -20.54 -7.44 -10.49
N LYS A 306 -20.40 -6.72 -9.38
CA LYS A 306 -21.03 -5.40 -9.21
C LYS A 306 -20.60 -4.39 -10.27
N LYS A 307 -19.34 -4.37 -10.68
CA LYS A 307 -18.86 -3.45 -11.73
C LYS A 307 -19.41 -3.79 -13.11
N LEU A 308 -19.63 -5.07 -13.39
CA LEU A 308 -20.12 -5.54 -14.69
C LEU A 308 -21.63 -5.41 -14.79
N PHE A 309 -22.37 -5.75 -13.73
CA PHE A 309 -23.82 -5.93 -13.78
C PHE A 309 -24.61 -4.91 -12.95
N GLU A 310 -23.99 -4.25 -11.97
CA GLU A 310 -24.64 -3.27 -11.09
C GLU A 310 -23.81 -1.97 -10.89
N PRO A 311 -23.22 -1.37 -11.94
CA PRO A 311 -22.29 -0.26 -11.77
C PRO A 311 -22.93 0.98 -11.12
N GLU A 312 -24.21 1.23 -11.35
CA GLU A 312 -24.97 2.30 -10.68
C GLU A 312 -25.19 2.00 -9.19
N GLY A 313 -25.44 0.74 -8.85
CA GLY A 313 -25.55 0.26 -7.47
C GLY A 313 -24.24 0.47 -6.72
N LEU A 314 -23.12 0.03 -7.31
CA LEU A 314 -21.80 0.27 -6.76
C LEU A 314 -21.49 1.77 -6.67
N ALA A 315 -21.82 2.57 -7.68
CA ALA A 315 -21.55 4.01 -7.67
C ALA A 315 -22.32 4.78 -6.58
N SER A 316 -23.53 4.31 -6.25
CA SER A 316 -24.43 4.94 -5.28
C SER A 316 -24.28 4.42 -3.84
N ALA A 317 -23.53 3.34 -3.63
CA ALA A 317 -23.30 2.76 -2.31
C ALA A 317 -22.65 3.77 -1.35
N THR A 318 -23.08 3.75 -0.07
CA THR A 318 -22.60 4.70 0.95
C THR A 318 -21.09 4.63 1.15
N THR A 319 -20.49 3.45 1.00
CA THR A 319 -19.04 3.21 1.12
C THR A 319 -18.26 3.76 -0.07
N SER A 320 -18.87 3.91 -1.24
CA SER A 320 -18.21 4.40 -2.46
C SER A 320 -17.71 5.84 -2.35
N ARG A 321 -18.19 6.61 -1.38
CA ARG A 321 -17.63 7.93 -1.02
C ARG A 321 -16.16 7.88 -0.57
N TYR A 322 -15.68 6.70 -0.19
CA TYR A 322 -14.29 6.47 0.25
C TYR A 322 -13.40 5.93 -0.86
N LEU A 323 -13.94 5.60 -2.03
CA LEU A 323 -13.14 5.13 -3.15
C LEU A 323 -12.25 6.25 -3.70
N PRO A 324 -11.14 5.90 -4.37
CA PRO A 324 -10.19 6.87 -4.91
C PRO A 324 -10.87 7.91 -5.81
N PHE A 325 -10.31 9.11 -5.83
CA PHE A 325 -10.79 10.15 -6.74
C PHE A 325 -10.74 9.67 -8.20
N GLY A 326 -11.83 9.88 -8.94
CA GLY A 326 -11.96 9.47 -10.35
C GLY A 326 -12.39 8.01 -10.58
N PHE A 327 -12.45 7.17 -9.53
CA PHE A 327 -12.90 5.78 -9.67
C PHE A 327 -14.33 5.71 -10.22
N ILE A 328 -15.28 6.40 -9.58
CA ILE A 328 -16.70 6.38 -9.96
C ILE A 328 -16.92 6.89 -11.39
N GLU A 329 -16.21 7.96 -11.77
CA GLU A 329 -16.26 8.49 -13.13
C GLU A 329 -15.77 7.44 -14.15
N THR A 330 -14.67 6.74 -13.84
CA THR A 330 -14.10 5.71 -14.71
C THR A 330 -15.06 4.53 -14.86
N LEU A 331 -15.69 4.10 -13.75
CA LEU A 331 -16.70 3.04 -13.71
C LEU A 331 -17.93 3.39 -14.55
N GLN A 332 -18.49 4.59 -14.36
CA GLN A 332 -19.67 5.06 -15.11
C GLN A 332 -19.39 5.23 -16.60
N GLN A 333 -18.14 5.48 -16.99
CA GLN A 333 -17.73 5.56 -18.39
C GLN A 333 -17.52 4.18 -19.05
N GLY A 334 -17.67 3.07 -18.31
CA GLY A 334 -17.39 1.73 -18.84
C GLY A 334 -15.89 1.50 -19.10
N LYS A 335 -15.03 2.24 -18.39
CA LYS A 335 -13.56 2.25 -18.58
C LYS A 335 -12.83 1.70 -17.36
N ASP A 336 -13.54 1.13 -16.38
CA ASP A 336 -12.89 0.39 -15.30
C ASP A 336 -12.09 -0.79 -15.88
N GLY A 337 -10.98 -1.13 -15.23
CA GLY A 337 -10.10 -2.21 -15.69
C GLY A 337 -10.84 -3.53 -15.88
N HIS A 338 -11.76 -3.90 -14.98
CA HIS A 338 -12.49 -5.16 -15.06
C HIS A 338 -13.56 -5.10 -16.16
N GLN A 339 -14.27 -3.98 -16.30
CA GLN A 339 -15.20 -3.77 -17.43
C GLN A 339 -14.49 -3.85 -18.78
N MET A 340 -13.22 -3.44 -18.85
CA MET A 340 -12.41 -3.57 -20.06
C MET A 340 -11.89 -4.99 -20.28
N ILE A 341 -11.47 -5.68 -19.21
CA ILE A 341 -10.92 -7.04 -19.26
C ILE A 341 -11.99 -8.05 -19.65
N PHE A 342 -13.17 -7.97 -19.03
CA PHE A 342 -14.29 -8.90 -19.26
C PHE A 342 -15.16 -8.53 -20.45
N ARG A 343 -14.82 -7.49 -21.23
CA ARG A 343 -15.62 -7.07 -22.38
C ARG A 343 -15.71 -8.19 -23.42
N GLY A 344 -16.93 -8.69 -23.65
CA GLY A 344 -17.21 -9.83 -24.53
C GLY A 344 -16.99 -11.20 -23.88
N TYR A 345 -16.79 -11.25 -22.57
CA TYR A 345 -16.59 -12.44 -21.74
C TYR A 345 -17.31 -12.31 -20.38
N GLU A 346 -18.35 -11.48 -20.31
CA GLU A 346 -19.02 -11.09 -19.06
C GLU A 346 -19.64 -12.32 -18.36
N ASP A 347 -20.16 -13.29 -19.10
CA ASP A 347 -20.78 -14.51 -18.58
C ASP A 347 -19.80 -15.41 -17.82
N PHE A 348 -18.49 -15.25 -18.03
CA PHE A 348 -17.47 -16.00 -17.28
C PHE A 348 -17.35 -15.52 -15.82
N ALA A 349 -17.67 -14.25 -15.53
CA ALA A 349 -17.47 -13.69 -14.20
C ALA A 349 -18.36 -14.35 -13.12
N PRO A 350 -19.67 -14.60 -13.35
CA PRO A 350 -20.51 -15.34 -12.39
C PRO A 350 -20.02 -16.78 -12.16
N TYR A 351 -19.62 -17.47 -13.22
CA TYR A 351 -19.11 -18.84 -13.11
C TYR A 351 -17.85 -18.89 -12.24
N HIS A 352 -16.89 -18.01 -12.53
CA HIS A 352 -15.64 -17.85 -11.77
C HIS A 352 -15.91 -17.65 -10.27
N TYR A 353 -16.81 -16.71 -9.94
CA TYR A 353 -17.16 -16.45 -8.54
C TYR A 353 -17.83 -17.64 -7.85
N ASN A 354 -18.75 -18.34 -8.53
CA ASN A 354 -19.40 -19.54 -7.99
C ASN A 354 -18.41 -20.69 -7.77
N LEU A 355 -17.41 -20.84 -8.66
CA LEU A 355 -16.34 -21.82 -8.49
C LEU A 355 -15.52 -21.51 -7.24
N ASN A 356 -15.15 -20.25 -7.02
CA ASN A 356 -14.40 -19.85 -5.84
C ASN A 356 -15.18 -20.10 -4.54
N GLN A 357 -16.50 -19.88 -4.54
CA GLN A 357 -17.38 -20.23 -3.41
C GLN A 357 -17.44 -21.74 -3.14
N LEU A 358 -17.56 -22.57 -4.19
CA LEU A 358 -17.49 -24.02 -4.06
C LEU A 358 -16.13 -24.46 -3.49
N LEU A 359 -15.03 -23.96 -4.05
CA LEU A 359 -13.68 -24.25 -3.57
C LEU A 359 -13.52 -23.85 -2.10
N LEU A 360 -14.04 -22.69 -1.69
CA LEU A 360 -13.97 -22.25 -0.29
C LEU A 360 -14.58 -23.31 0.64
N ARG A 361 -15.80 -23.77 0.32
CA ARG A 361 -16.53 -24.78 1.09
C ARG A 361 -15.73 -26.09 1.19
N GLU A 362 -15.22 -26.57 0.07
CA GLU A 362 -14.51 -27.85 0.01
C GLU A 362 -13.13 -27.80 0.67
N LEU A 363 -12.42 -26.67 0.56
CA LEU A 363 -11.13 -26.45 1.24
C LEU A 363 -11.31 -26.34 2.76
N HIS A 364 -12.34 -25.64 3.22
CA HIS A 364 -12.70 -25.54 4.63
C HIS A 364 -13.08 -26.91 5.20
N ARG A 365 -14.01 -27.64 4.57
CA ARG A 365 -14.37 -29.03 4.92
C ARG A 365 -13.15 -29.96 4.94
N GLY A 366 -12.24 -29.76 3.99
CA GLY A 366 -10.98 -30.48 3.88
C GLY A 366 -9.98 -30.18 5.00
N GLY A 367 -10.16 -29.11 5.76
CA GLY A 367 -9.24 -28.65 6.80
C GLY A 367 -7.96 -28.03 6.23
N VAL A 368 -8.04 -27.38 5.07
CA VAL A 368 -6.94 -26.54 4.56
C VAL A 368 -6.88 -25.26 5.38
N THR A 369 -5.68 -24.81 5.74
CA THR A 369 -5.51 -23.54 6.46
C THR A 369 -5.88 -22.38 5.54
N LEU A 370 -6.97 -21.70 5.85
CA LEU A 370 -7.39 -20.49 5.15
C LEU A 370 -6.95 -19.25 5.93
N VAL A 371 -6.62 -18.16 5.22
CA VAL A 371 -6.28 -16.87 5.82
C VAL A 371 -7.07 -15.75 5.14
N LEU A 372 -7.63 -14.83 5.92
CA LEU A 372 -8.56 -13.84 5.40
C LEU A 372 -7.83 -12.64 4.79
N GLY A 373 -8.16 -12.27 3.55
CA GLY A 373 -7.61 -11.10 2.87
C GLY A 373 -8.56 -10.57 1.81
N THR A 374 -8.38 -9.33 1.38
CA THR A 374 -9.37 -8.62 0.54
C THR A 374 -8.89 -8.26 -0.86
N ASP A 375 -7.59 -8.17 -1.07
CA ASP A 375 -6.95 -7.51 -2.22
C ASP A 375 -7.26 -5.99 -2.33
N ALA A 376 -7.72 -5.38 -1.23
CA ALA A 376 -8.03 -3.95 -1.20
C ALA A 376 -6.77 -3.09 -1.38
N GLY A 377 -6.95 -1.89 -1.95
CA GLY A 377 -5.87 -0.92 -2.09
C GLY A 377 -5.50 -0.48 -3.49
N PRO A 378 -5.45 -1.36 -4.51
CA PRO A 378 -5.30 -0.92 -5.88
C PRO A 378 -6.48 -0.01 -6.23
N ALA A 379 -6.18 1.20 -6.72
CA ALA A 379 -7.22 2.23 -6.88
C ALA A 379 -8.37 1.81 -7.82
N GLY A 380 -8.11 0.91 -8.77
CA GLY A 380 -9.11 0.33 -9.68
C GLY A 380 -9.82 -0.92 -9.16
N MET A 381 -9.47 -1.43 -7.97
CA MET A 381 -10.10 -2.63 -7.42
C MET A 381 -11.54 -2.37 -6.95
N GLY A 382 -11.88 -1.13 -6.58
CA GLY A 382 -13.24 -0.80 -6.13
C GLY A 382 -13.59 -1.35 -4.74
N LEU A 383 -12.61 -1.93 -4.04
CA LEU A 383 -12.74 -2.40 -2.67
C LEU A 383 -12.30 -1.29 -1.71
N VAL A 384 -13.18 -0.97 -0.76
CA VAL A 384 -12.88 0.04 0.27
C VAL A 384 -12.09 -0.63 1.41
N PRO A 385 -10.87 -0.17 1.72
CA PRO A 385 -10.06 -0.67 2.82
C PRO A 385 -10.83 -0.74 4.15
N GLY A 386 -10.66 -1.83 4.91
CA GLY A 386 -11.36 -2.07 6.17
C GLY A 386 -12.80 -2.58 5.97
N TYR A 387 -13.62 -1.87 5.20
CA TYR A 387 -15.01 -2.28 4.92
C TYR A 387 -15.08 -3.62 4.17
N SER A 388 -14.22 -3.79 3.17
CA SER A 388 -14.11 -5.05 2.40
C SER A 388 -13.69 -6.24 3.26
N LEU A 389 -13.00 -6.04 4.39
CA LEU A 389 -12.66 -7.13 5.30
C LEU A 389 -13.91 -7.68 6.00
N HIS A 390 -14.86 -6.80 6.34
CA HIS A 390 -16.15 -7.24 6.87
C HIS A 390 -17.05 -7.84 5.80
N ASP A 391 -16.89 -7.48 4.51
CA ASP A 391 -17.56 -8.18 3.42
C ASP A 391 -17.00 -9.60 3.29
N GLU A 392 -15.68 -9.74 3.36
CA GLU A 392 -14.99 -11.04 3.34
C GLU A 392 -15.41 -11.95 4.51
N LEU A 393 -15.48 -11.41 5.74
CA LEU A 393 -16.02 -12.14 6.89
C LEU A 393 -17.47 -12.60 6.67
N ARG A 394 -18.31 -11.76 6.06
CA ARG A 394 -19.70 -12.13 5.71
C ARG A 394 -19.69 -13.27 4.68
N PHE A 395 -18.85 -13.20 3.65
CA PHE A 395 -18.77 -14.26 2.64
C PHE A 395 -18.38 -15.61 3.24
N MET A 396 -17.49 -15.62 4.24
CA MET A 396 -17.15 -16.86 4.96
C MET A 396 -18.41 -17.48 5.60
N VAL A 397 -19.20 -16.70 6.31
CA VAL A 397 -20.41 -17.17 7.00
C VAL A 397 -21.51 -17.56 6.02
N GLU A 398 -21.72 -16.78 4.95
CA GLU A 398 -22.68 -17.10 3.88
C GLU A 398 -22.33 -18.41 3.16
N ASN A 399 -21.06 -18.81 3.17
CA ASN A 399 -20.58 -20.08 2.63
C ASN A 399 -20.43 -21.18 3.68
N GLY A 400 -21.04 -21.03 4.86
CA GLY A 400 -21.24 -22.12 5.82
C GLY A 400 -20.19 -22.24 6.91
N LEU A 401 -19.25 -21.29 7.03
CA LEU A 401 -18.38 -21.20 8.21
C LEU A 401 -19.18 -20.63 9.40
N ALA A 402 -18.94 -21.14 10.60
CA ALA A 402 -19.46 -20.51 11.80
C ALA A 402 -18.79 -19.13 12.01
N PRO A 403 -19.45 -18.16 12.67
CA PRO A 403 -18.85 -16.84 12.95
C PRO A 403 -17.49 -16.93 13.66
N TYR A 404 -17.33 -17.89 14.59
CA TYR A 404 -16.04 -18.14 15.25
C TYR A 404 -14.95 -18.54 14.25
N GLU A 405 -15.24 -19.46 13.32
CA GLU A 405 -14.28 -19.91 12.30
C GLU A 405 -13.89 -18.76 11.36
N ALA A 406 -14.87 -17.98 10.89
CA ALA A 406 -14.60 -16.80 10.07
C ALA A 406 -13.68 -15.80 10.79
N LEU A 407 -13.90 -15.56 12.09
CA LEU A 407 -13.03 -14.72 12.92
C LEU A 407 -11.63 -15.30 13.09
N GLN A 408 -11.48 -16.63 13.19
CA GLN A 408 -10.16 -17.27 13.28
C GLN A 408 -9.29 -16.96 12.05
N LEU A 409 -9.88 -16.93 10.84
CA LEU A 409 -9.14 -16.61 9.61
C LEU A 409 -8.54 -15.19 9.65
N ALA A 410 -9.25 -14.22 10.25
CA ALA A 410 -8.83 -12.83 10.38
C ALA A 410 -8.04 -12.51 11.66
N THR A 411 -7.83 -13.49 12.55
CA THR A 411 -7.15 -13.28 13.84
C THR A 411 -6.07 -14.35 14.07
N VAL A 412 -6.46 -15.56 14.44
CA VAL A 412 -5.57 -16.67 14.79
C VAL A 412 -4.72 -17.12 13.60
N HIS A 413 -5.33 -17.46 12.47
CA HIS A 413 -4.59 -17.93 11.29
C HIS A 413 -3.69 -16.83 10.72
N ALA A 414 -4.14 -15.57 10.76
CA ALA A 414 -3.32 -14.42 10.41
C ALA A 414 -2.05 -14.36 11.28
N ALA A 415 -2.18 -14.49 12.59
CA ALA A 415 -1.05 -14.53 13.51
C ALA A 415 -0.12 -15.73 13.26
N GLU A 416 -0.66 -16.92 12.98
CA GLU A 416 0.12 -18.10 12.63
C GLU A 416 0.95 -17.91 11.36
N VAL A 417 0.35 -17.34 10.32
CA VAL A 417 1.02 -17.03 9.05
C VAL A 417 2.16 -16.03 9.27
N ILE A 418 1.92 -14.94 10.00
CA ILE A 418 2.98 -13.98 10.36
C ILE A 418 4.08 -14.66 11.19
N ASN A 419 3.71 -15.53 12.13
CA ASN A 419 4.69 -16.25 12.95
C ASN A 419 5.54 -17.21 12.12
N ARG A 420 4.97 -17.86 11.09
CA ARG A 420 5.72 -18.67 10.11
C ARG A 420 6.68 -17.83 9.27
N MET A 421 6.28 -16.62 8.91
CA MET A 421 7.05 -15.69 8.07
C MET A 421 8.26 -15.10 8.80
N ASN A 422 8.07 -14.50 9.98
CA ASN A 422 9.12 -13.71 10.63
C ASN A 422 9.11 -13.77 12.18
N ARG A 423 8.36 -14.72 12.78
CA ARG A 423 8.27 -14.93 14.24
C ARG A 423 7.64 -13.77 15.03
N SER A 424 6.96 -12.83 14.39
CA SER A 424 6.31 -11.69 15.08
C SER A 424 4.78 -11.82 15.16
N GLY A 425 4.24 -13.02 15.00
CA GLY A 425 2.80 -13.31 15.10
C GLY A 425 2.27 -13.33 16.54
N ASN A 426 2.58 -12.29 17.33
CA ASN A 426 2.19 -12.17 18.74
C ASN A 426 0.86 -11.40 18.91
N PHE A 427 -0.16 -11.76 18.13
CA PHE A 427 -1.50 -11.15 18.12
C PHE A 427 -2.56 -12.23 17.83
N GLY A 428 -3.81 -11.83 17.60
CA GLY A 428 -4.88 -12.73 17.12
C GLY A 428 -5.65 -13.46 18.24
N THR A 429 -5.20 -13.37 19.48
CA THR A 429 -5.94 -13.81 20.67
C THR A 429 -5.68 -12.84 21.83
N ILE A 430 -6.57 -12.82 22.82
CA ILE A 430 -6.41 -12.02 24.04
C ILE A 430 -5.81 -12.91 25.13
N GLU A 431 -4.50 -12.83 25.29
CA GLU A 431 -3.72 -13.57 26.29
C GLU A 431 -2.64 -12.66 26.88
N VAL A 432 -2.27 -12.91 28.14
CA VAL A 432 -1.18 -12.18 28.81
C VAL A 432 0.11 -12.35 28.01
N GLY A 433 0.83 -11.24 27.80
CA GLY A 433 2.07 -11.20 27.03
C GLY A 433 1.88 -10.94 25.53
N LYS A 434 0.66 -11.08 25.00
CA LYS A 434 0.36 -10.76 23.60
C LYS A 434 0.18 -9.26 23.37
N LYS A 435 0.31 -8.85 22.11
CA LYS A 435 0.09 -7.47 21.70
C LYS A 435 -1.38 -7.09 21.89
N ALA A 436 -1.62 -5.91 22.45
CA ALA A 436 -2.94 -5.34 22.67
C ALA A 436 -3.45 -4.66 21.39
N ASP A 437 -3.67 -5.45 20.36
CA ASP A 437 -4.49 -5.04 19.21
C ASP A 437 -5.91 -5.54 19.49
N LEU A 438 -6.81 -4.64 19.88
CA LEU A 438 -8.12 -4.97 20.45
C LEU A 438 -9.23 -4.16 19.78
N VAL A 439 -10.43 -4.72 19.70
CA VAL A 439 -11.62 -4.06 19.19
C VAL A 439 -12.77 -4.26 20.17
N LEU A 440 -13.45 -3.17 20.51
CA LEU A 440 -14.65 -3.16 21.32
C LEU A 440 -15.85 -2.96 20.40
N VAL A 441 -16.81 -3.90 20.43
CA VAL A 441 -18.01 -3.87 19.59
C VAL A 441 -19.29 -3.96 20.41
N ASP A 442 -20.36 -3.39 19.85
CA ASP A 442 -21.72 -3.48 20.39
C ASP A 442 -22.46 -4.68 19.75
N GLY A 443 -22.70 -5.72 20.54
CA GLY A 443 -23.28 -6.99 20.09
C GLY A 443 -22.27 -8.14 19.96
N ASN A 444 -22.74 -9.38 20.17
CA ASN A 444 -21.89 -10.56 20.19
C ASN A 444 -21.45 -10.98 18.77
N PRO A 445 -20.16 -10.91 18.41
CA PRO A 445 -19.69 -11.29 17.08
C PRO A 445 -19.71 -12.82 16.85
N LEU A 446 -19.89 -13.63 17.91
CA LEU A 446 -20.05 -15.09 17.79
C LEU A 446 -21.48 -15.49 17.42
N ASP A 447 -22.48 -14.66 17.73
CA ASP A 447 -23.88 -14.91 17.36
C ASP A 447 -24.19 -14.38 15.95
N ASP A 448 -23.63 -13.22 15.60
CA ASP A 448 -23.77 -12.61 14.28
C ASP A 448 -22.49 -11.86 13.91
N ILE A 449 -21.87 -12.29 12.81
CA ILE A 449 -20.63 -11.72 12.29
C ILE A 449 -20.76 -10.22 11.94
N HIS A 450 -21.98 -9.73 11.68
CA HIS A 450 -22.23 -8.32 11.37
C HIS A 450 -21.99 -7.40 12.57
N ASN A 451 -22.00 -7.93 13.80
CA ASN A 451 -21.67 -7.18 15.00
C ASN A 451 -20.20 -6.69 14.99
N THR A 452 -19.32 -7.31 14.20
CA THR A 452 -17.95 -6.82 13.99
C THR A 452 -17.89 -5.40 13.41
N ARG A 453 -18.95 -4.92 12.75
CA ARG A 453 -19.04 -3.55 12.21
C ARG A 453 -19.49 -2.51 13.23
N LYS A 454 -20.02 -2.93 14.39
CA LYS A 454 -20.58 -2.04 15.42
C LYS A 454 -19.49 -1.53 16.39
N ILE A 455 -18.42 -1.00 15.81
CA ILE A 455 -17.19 -0.59 16.50
C ILE A 455 -17.49 0.56 17.49
N GLN A 456 -17.13 0.38 18.76
CA GLN A 456 -17.14 1.42 19.80
C GLN A 456 -15.75 1.94 20.13
N GLY A 457 -14.70 1.21 19.74
CA GLY A 457 -13.33 1.69 19.82
C GLY A 457 -12.32 0.62 19.45
N VAL A 458 -11.10 1.06 19.15
CA VAL A 458 -10.02 0.22 18.64
C VAL A 458 -8.73 0.56 19.36
N MET A 459 -8.06 -0.46 19.90
CA MET A 459 -6.70 -0.35 20.35
C MET A 459 -5.76 -0.85 19.25
N ALA A 460 -4.89 0.02 18.76
CA ALA A 460 -3.92 -0.32 17.73
C ALA A 460 -2.58 0.38 17.99
N SER A 461 -1.49 -0.39 17.87
CA SER A 461 -0.13 0.14 18.08
C SER A 461 0.03 0.87 19.43
N GLY A 462 -0.57 0.32 20.50
CA GLY A 462 -0.49 0.84 21.87
C GLY A 462 -1.32 2.10 22.13
N ARG A 463 -2.28 2.43 21.27
CA ARG A 463 -3.15 3.59 21.42
C ARG A 463 -4.61 3.19 21.32
N TRP A 464 -5.41 3.73 22.23
CA TRP A 464 -6.86 3.64 22.20
C TRP A 464 -7.45 4.74 21.33
N PHE A 465 -8.30 4.36 20.39
CA PHE A 465 -9.14 5.24 19.58
C PHE A 465 -10.59 4.94 19.95
N ASP A 466 -11.24 5.86 20.65
CA ASP A 466 -12.67 5.77 20.93
C ASP A 466 -13.51 6.02 19.66
N LYS A 467 -14.82 5.74 19.77
CA LYS A 467 -15.78 5.94 18.67
C LYS A 467 -15.69 7.32 18.04
N ASP A 468 -15.65 8.37 18.85
CA ASP A 468 -15.58 9.76 18.37
C ASP A 468 -14.31 10.03 17.55
N ALA A 469 -13.17 9.50 17.99
CA ALA A 469 -11.92 9.58 17.25
C ALA A 469 -12.01 8.84 15.92
N LEU A 470 -12.59 7.63 15.90
CA LEU A 470 -12.77 6.83 14.69
C LEU A 470 -13.75 7.49 13.71
N GLU A 471 -14.86 8.05 14.19
CA GLU A 471 -15.82 8.77 13.35
C GLU A 471 -15.17 10.03 12.72
N LYS A 472 -14.34 10.75 13.47
CA LYS A 472 -13.55 11.88 12.92
C LYS A 472 -12.55 11.44 11.86
N MET A 473 -11.95 10.25 12.01
CA MET A 473 -11.04 9.69 11.00
C MET A 473 -11.73 9.41 9.66
N LEU A 474 -13.06 9.20 9.67
CA LEU A 474 -13.88 8.88 8.50
C LEU A 474 -14.44 10.10 7.78
N ILE A 475 -14.20 11.32 8.27
CA ILE A 475 -14.62 12.56 7.62
C ILE A 475 -13.66 12.85 6.46
N PRO A 476 -14.13 12.91 5.19
CA PRO A 476 -13.28 13.27 4.07
C PRO A 476 -12.65 14.65 4.28
N GLY A 477 -11.33 14.71 4.16
CA GLY A 477 -10.58 15.95 4.33
C GLY A 477 -10.50 16.78 3.05
N ILE A 478 -9.84 17.94 3.16
CA ILE A 478 -9.38 18.68 1.97
C ILE A 478 -8.41 17.77 1.21
N PRO A 479 -8.59 17.54 -0.11
CA PRO A 479 -7.63 16.76 -0.88
C PRO A 479 -6.33 17.54 -1.00
N VAL A 480 -5.27 17.05 -0.37
CA VAL A 480 -3.94 17.66 -0.42
C VAL A 480 -2.98 16.67 -1.04
N THR A 481 -2.27 17.14 -2.06
CA THR A 481 -1.15 16.42 -2.64
C THR A 481 0.08 17.30 -2.53
N ALA A 482 1.20 16.74 -2.09
CA ALA A 482 2.42 17.47 -1.88
C ALA A 482 3.65 16.75 -2.45
N ALA A 483 4.72 17.51 -2.62
CA ALA A 483 6.04 16.99 -2.92
C ALA A 483 7.11 17.84 -2.25
N VAL A 484 8.13 17.18 -1.71
CA VAL A 484 9.33 17.78 -1.14
C VAL A 484 10.49 17.32 -1.99
N LYS A 485 11.28 18.26 -2.52
CA LYS A 485 12.30 17.95 -3.54
C LYS A 485 13.59 18.65 -3.23
N HIS A 486 14.68 17.90 -3.36
CA HIS A 486 15.99 18.49 -3.58
C HIS A 486 16.11 18.94 -5.04
N VAL A 487 16.40 20.22 -5.26
CA VAL A 487 16.58 20.78 -6.61
C VAL A 487 17.98 21.34 -6.78
N TYR A 488 18.65 20.90 -7.85
CA TYR A 488 19.88 21.48 -8.35
C TYR A 488 19.58 22.32 -9.60
N ASP A 489 19.94 23.59 -9.60
CA ASP A 489 19.60 24.50 -10.70
C ASP A 489 20.77 24.85 -11.62
N GLN A 490 20.44 25.59 -12.68
CA GLN A 490 21.35 26.06 -13.71
C GLN A 490 22.52 26.92 -13.19
N HIS A 491 22.42 27.48 -11.97
CA HIS A 491 23.46 28.27 -11.33
C HIS A 491 24.29 27.44 -10.36
N GLN A 492 24.19 26.11 -10.47
CA GLN A 492 24.85 25.15 -9.58
C GLN A 492 24.45 25.35 -8.10
N THR A 493 23.26 25.90 -7.86
CA THR A 493 22.74 26.13 -6.51
C THR A 493 21.80 24.99 -6.12
N HIS A 494 21.80 24.66 -4.82
CA HIS A 494 20.92 23.66 -4.22
C HIS A 494 19.84 24.32 -3.37
N TYR A 495 18.59 23.90 -3.55
CA TYR A 495 17.47 24.31 -2.71
C TYR A 495 16.47 23.18 -2.52
N THR A 496 15.62 23.34 -1.50
CA THR A 496 14.47 22.49 -1.24
C THR A 496 13.22 23.15 -1.79
N SER A 497 12.43 22.42 -2.59
CA SER A 497 11.12 22.86 -3.09
C SER A 497 10.02 22.14 -2.33
N PHE A 498 9.06 22.89 -1.80
CA PHE A 498 7.79 22.39 -1.29
C PHE A 498 6.71 22.77 -2.29
N ASP A 499 6.12 21.77 -2.93
CA ASP A 499 5.06 21.94 -3.91
C ASP A 499 3.79 21.33 -3.31
N ILE A 500 2.78 22.14 -3.00
CA ILE A 500 1.50 21.70 -2.44
C ILE A 500 0.40 22.02 -3.46
N VAL A 501 -0.47 21.06 -3.74
CA VAL A 501 -1.61 21.20 -4.64
C VAL A 501 -2.87 20.85 -3.86
N ILE A 502 -3.86 21.75 -3.92
CA ILE A 502 -5.18 21.52 -3.36
C ILE A 502 -6.06 20.91 -4.44
N GLY A 503 -6.46 19.67 -4.21
CA GLY A 503 -7.37 18.97 -5.10
C GLY A 503 -8.82 19.44 -4.91
N LYS A 504 -9.65 19.13 -5.90
CA LYS A 504 -11.09 19.31 -5.81
C LYS A 504 -11.67 18.22 -4.92
N THR A 505 -12.64 18.58 -4.09
CA THR A 505 -13.44 17.61 -3.30
C THR A 505 -14.25 16.69 -4.23
N SER A 506 -14.88 15.65 -3.68
CA SER A 506 -15.83 14.79 -4.41
C SER A 506 -16.98 15.58 -5.06
N SER A 507 -17.33 16.76 -4.52
CA SER A 507 -18.29 17.70 -5.13
C SER A 507 -17.75 18.50 -6.31
N GLY A 508 -16.48 18.30 -6.69
CA GLY A 508 -15.79 19.05 -7.73
C GLY A 508 -15.38 20.47 -7.33
N ARG A 509 -15.66 20.90 -6.09
CA ARG A 509 -15.34 22.24 -5.57
C ARG A 509 -14.01 22.24 -4.83
N LEU A 510 -13.25 23.33 -5.00
CA LEU A 510 -12.10 23.64 -4.16
C LEU A 510 -12.60 24.18 -2.81
N PRO A 511 -11.86 23.97 -1.71
CA PRO A 511 -12.14 24.65 -0.45
C PRO A 511 -12.11 26.17 -0.65
N GLY A 512 -13.08 26.89 -0.09
CA GLY A 512 -13.05 28.35 -0.03
C GLY A 512 -11.84 28.81 0.80
N SER A 513 -11.06 29.75 0.28
CA SER A 513 -9.88 30.39 0.92
C SER A 513 -9.15 29.54 1.97
N ILE A 514 -8.12 28.79 1.56
CA ILE A 514 -7.19 28.13 2.50
C ILE A 514 -6.68 29.15 3.53
N GLU A 515 -6.83 28.87 4.81
CA GLU A 515 -6.47 29.80 5.89
C GLU A 515 -5.06 29.54 6.43
N ALA A 516 -4.65 28.27 6.51
CA ALA A 516 -3.35 27.89 7.03
C ALA A 516 -2.74 26.70 6.28
N ILE A 517 -1.41 26.73 6.17
CA ILE A 517 -0.57 25.62 5.73
C ILE A 517 0.52 25.46 6.79
N SER A 518 0.72 24.24 7.28
CA SER A 518 1.81 23.92 8.19
C SER A 518 2.57 22.68 7.74
N ILE A 519 3.89 22.68 7.96
CA ILE A 519 4.75 21.56 7.60
C ILE A 519 5.52 21.09 8.83
N ARG A 520 5.47 19.79 9.08
CA ARG A 520 6.36 19.09 10.01
C ARG A 520 7.33 18.24 9.20
N GLY A 521 8.62 18.48 9.34
CA GLY A 521 9.67 17.64 8.77
C GLY A 521 10.22 16.62 9.76
N PRO A 522 11.28 15.88 9.39
CA PRO A 522 11.87 14.83 10.21
C PRO A 522 12.34 15.31 11.60
N ALA A 523 12.87 16.53 11.68
CA ALA A 523 13.32 17.15 12.93
C ALA A 523 12.23 17.94 13.69
N GLY A 524 10.96 17.90 13.24
CA GLY A 524 9.85 18.60 13.88
C GLY A 524 9.21 19.68 13.01
N LYS A 525 8.45 20.58 13.64
CA LYS A 525 7.68 21.62 12.94
C LYS A 525 8.65 22.60 12.25
N LEU A 526 8.44 22.85 10.96
CA LEU A 526 9.20 23.84 10.21
C LEU A 526 8.61 25.23 10.42
N PRO A 527 9.43 26.29 10.47
CA PRO A 527 8.97 27.67 10.58
C PRO A 527 8.52 28.20 9.21
N ILE A 528 7.57 27.51 8.58
CA ILE A 528 6.99 27.85 7.28
C ILE A 528 5.48 27.98 7.48
N GLN A 529 4.93 29.09 7.03
CA GLN A 529 3.51 29.42 7.08
C GLN A 529 2.95 29.63 5.68
N LYS A 530 1.61 29.68 5.55
CA LYS A 530 0.91 29.87 4.27
C LYS A 530 1.45 31.07 3.47
N ASP A 531 1.70 32.19 4.14
CA ASP A 531 2.09 33.45 3.48
C ASP A 531 3.53 33.43 2.93
N ASP A 532 4.34 32.46 3.34
CA ASP A 532 5.67 32.23 2.73
C ASP A 532 5.54 31.63 1.31
N PHE A 533 4.41 30.99 0.99
CA PHE A 533 4.20 30.35 -0.30
C PHE A 533 3.77 31.33 -1.38
N THR A 534 4.32 31.15 -2.58
CA THR A 534 3.74 31.71 -3.79
C THR A 534 2.51 30.89 -4.18
N TYR A 535 1.32 31.52 -4.16
CA TYR A 535 0.09 30.91 -4.67
C TYR A 535 0.02 31.01 -6.19
N LEU A 536 -0.34 29.91 -6.84
CA LEU A 536 -0.52 29.79 -8.29
C LEU A 536 -1.98 29.44 -8.59
N PRO A 537 -2.85 30.44 -8.81
CA PRO A 537 -4.30 30.24 -8.96
C PRO A 537 -4.70 29.29 -10.08
N ARG A 538 -3.89 29.20 -11.16
CA ARG A 538 -4.19 28.30 -12.29
C ARG A 538 -4.02 26.81 -11.97
N LEU A 539 -3.33 26.49 -10.88
CA LEU A 539 -2.97 25.13 -10.49
C LEU A 539 -3.49 24.78 -9.09
N ASP A 540 -4.17 25.72 -8.42
CA ASP A 540 -4.57 25.61 -7.02
C ASP A 540 -3.39 25.16 -6.13
N ALA A 541 -2.22 25.74 -6.39
CA ALA A 541 -0.95 25.27 -5.86
C ALA A 541 -0.21 26.34 -5.07
N PHE A 542 0.45 25.92 -4.00
CA PHE A 542 1.33 26.72 -3.15
C PHE A 542 2.76 26.22 -3.31
N TRP A 543 3.67 27.10 -3.73
CA TRP A 543 5.09 26.77 -3.91
C TRP A 543 5.96 27.58 -2.96
N PHE A 544 6.83 26.88 -2.23
CA PHE A 544 7.85 27.50 -1.39
C PHE A 544 9.21 26.90 -1.71
N LYS A 545 10.26 27.73 -1.65
CA LYS A 545 11.64 27.30 -1.85
C LYS A 545 12.50 27.84 -0.72
N THR A 546 13.35 26.99 -0.17
CA THR A 546 14.32 27.37 0.85
C THR A 546 15.72 26.88 0.48
N PRO A 547 16.80 27.63 0.77
CA PRO A 547 18.16 27.20 0.49
C PRO A 547 18.52 25.85 1.13
N GLY A 548 19.43 25.11 0.51
CA GLY A 548 19.95 23.85 1.05
C GLY A 548 19.12 22.62 0.67
N LYS A 549 19.53 21.46 1.19
CA LYS A 549 18.95 20.16 0.86
C LYS A 549 17.88 19.77 1.89
N PRO A 550 16.82 19.05 1.50
CA PRO A 550 15.85 18.52 2.47
C PRO A 550 16.54 17.49 3.37
N GLN A 551 16.02 17.33 4.58
CA GLN A 551 16.38 16.19 5.43
C GLN A 551 15.71 14.94 4.88
N THR A 552 16.36 13.78 5.03
CA THR A 552 15.70 12.51 4.76
C THR A 552 14.69 12.19 5.86
N GLY A 553 13.53 11.62 5.49
CA GLY A 553 12.47 11.21 6.40
C GLY A 553 11.08 11.68 5.98
N THR A 554 10.15 11.65 6.93
CA THR A 554 8.73 12.02 6.73
C THR A 554 8.52 13.53 6.79
N TYR A 555 7.76 14.05 5.84
CA TYR A 555 7.16 15.37 5.90
C TYR A 555 5.64 15.23 5.97
N SER A 556 5.01 15.83 6.98
CA SER A 556 3.55 15.95 7.09
C SER A 556 3.15 17.39 6.79
N ILE A 557 2.29 17.56 5.81
CA ILE A 557 1.72 18.83 5.38
C ILE A 557 0.26 18.84 5.84
N GLU A 558 -0.13 19.86 6.58
CA GLU A 558 -1.52 20.09 6.97
C GLU A 558 -2.03 21.39 6.35
N VAL A 559 -3.27 21.34 5.87
CA VAL A 559 -3.98 22.47 5.26
C VAL A 559 -5.31 22.62 5.98
N ASN A 560 -5.64 23.84 6.41
CA ASN A 560 -6.89 24.15 7.11
C ASN A 560 -7.70 25.21 6.35
N SER A 561 -9.02 25.08 6.39
CA SER A 561 -10.00 26.04 5.86
C SER A 561 -11.30 25.89 6.65
N GLY A 562 -11.59 26.86 7.53
CA GLY A 562 -12.70 26.76 8.48
C GLY A 562 -12.59 25.49 9.33
N ASP A 563 -13.67 24.72 9.38
CA ASP A 563 -13.72 23.44 10.12
C ASP A 563 -13.11 22.26 9.34
N GLN A 564 -12.71 22.47 8.08
CA GLN A 564 -12.13 21.42 7.25
C GLN A 564 -10.60 21.38 7.38
N LYS A 565 -10.07 20.16 7.38
CA LYS A 565 -8.63 19.88 7.37
C LYS A 565 -8.30 18.92 6.25
N GLY A 566 -7.12 19.07 5.66
CA GLY A 566 -6.53 18.11 4.75
C GLY A 566 -5.07 17.90 5.06
N SER A 567 -4.54 16.75 4.66
CA SER A 567 -3.14 16.45 4.91
C SER A 567 -2.52 15.65 3.77
N ALA A 568 -1.22 15.85 3.58
CA ALA A 568 -0.38 14.98 2.76
C ALA A 568 0.85 14.55 3.56
N THR A 569 1.26 13.31 3.37
CA THR A 569 2.51 12.76 3.88
C THR A 569 3.44 12.48 2.72
N VAL A 570 4.63 13.06 2.75
CA VAL A 570 5.66 12.91 1.73
C VAL A 570 6.90 12.28 2.35
N ILE A 571 7.51 11.33 1.65
CA ILE A 571 8.76 10.68 2.09
C ILE A 571 9.91 11.19 1.24
N GLN A 572 10.91 11.82 1.88
CA GLN A 572 12.22 12.06 1.29
C GLN A 572 13.16 10.93 1.71
N ALA A 573 13.19 9.84 0.95
CA ALA A 573 14.05 8.69 1.24
C ALA A 573 15.53 8.93 0.87
N VAL A 574 15.78 9.68 -0.21
CA VAL A 574 17.14 9.89 -0.74
C VAL A 574 17.34 11.33 -1.18
N VAL A 575 18.52 11.86 -0.87
CA VAL A 575 18.96 13.19 -1.31
C VAL A 575 20.23 13.02 -2.14
N LYS A 576 20.11 13.22 -3.44
CA LYS A 576 21.21 13.12 -4.41
C LYS A 576 21.25 14.33 -5.33
N THR A 577 22.43 14.59 -5.88
CA THR A 577 22.59 15.59 -6.95
C THR A 577 22.50 14.88 -8.29
N ILE A 578 21.54 15.28 -9.12
CA ILE A 578 21.51 14.86 -10.53
C ILE A 578 22.39 15.85 -11.31
N PRO A 579 23.47 15.43 -11.99
CA PRO A 579 24.34 16.36 -12.70
C PRO A 579 23.61 17.18 -13.77
N LEU A 580 24.17 18.34 -14.14
CA LEU A 580 23.72 19.07 -15.33
C LEU A 580 24.36 18.42 -16.58
N PRO A 581 23.59 18.11 -17.63
CA PRO A 581 24.17 17.70 -18.91
C PRO A 581 24.85 18.90 -19.56
N ASP A 582 25.92 18.63 -20.32
CA ASP A 582 26.65 19.68 -21.02
C ASP A 582 25.78 20.27 -22.14
N VAL A 583 25.52 21.57 -22.03
CA VAL A 583 24.69 22.36 -22.96
C VAL A 583 25.26 22.37 -24.39
N ASN A 584 26.54 22.06 -24.57
CA ASN A 584 27.14 21.96 -25.91
C ASN A 584 26.56 20.81 -26.75
N TYR A 585 26.00 19.79 -26.09
CA TYR A 585 25.33 18.67 -26.75
C TYR A 585 23.85 18.94 -27.03
N PHE A 586 23.33 20.11 -26.62
CA PHE A 586 21.93 20.45 -26.85
C PHE A 586 21.72 20.77 -28.32
N LYS A 587 20.74 20.11 -28.93
CA LYS A 587 20.24 20.44 -30.26
C LYS A 587 18.75 20.71 -30.15
N PRO A 588 18.24 21.81 -30.72
CA PRO A 588 18.99 22.88 -31.37
C PRO A 588 19.79 23.73 -30.36
N LYS A 589 20.95 24.23 -30.79
CA LYS A 589 21.79 25.12 -29.96
C LYS A 589 21.06 26.44 -29.67
N SER A 590 21.45 27.11 -28.59
CA SER A 590 20.92 28.46 -28.31
C SER A 590 21.20 29.40 -29.49
N GLY A 591 20.21 30.19 -29.89
CA GLY A 591 20.26 31.09 -31.05
C GLY A 591 19.97 30.42 -32.40
N ALA A 592 19.68 29.12 -32.45
CA ALA A 592 19.41 28.44 -33.72
C ALA A 592 18.11 28.92 -34.41
N THR A 593 18.09 28.84 -35.73
CA THR A 593 16.89 29.04 -36.55
C THR A 593 16.41 27.69 -37.09
N LEU A 594 15.16 27.33 -36.82
CA LEU A 594 14.54 26.09 -37.24
C LEU A 594 13.63 26.33 -38.45
N GLN A 595 13.73 25.48 -39.46
CA GLN A 595 12.87 25.48 -40.66
C GLN A 595 11.89 24.30 -40.69
N SER A 596 12.08 23.31 -39.82
CA SER A 596 11.24 22.11 -39.78
C SER A 596 9.96 22.39 -38.99
N GLU A 597 8.81 21.94 -39.52
CA GLU A 597 7.54 21.93 -38.80
C GLU A 597 7.52 20.93 -37.63
N LYS A 598 8.43 19.95 -37.62
CA LYS A 598 8.54 18.90 -36.58
C LYS A 598 9.97 18.78 -36.06
N PRO A 599 10.50 19.83 -35.40
CA PRO A 599 11.90 19.85 -35.00
C PRO A 599 12.21 18.80 -33.92
N ILE A 600 13.39 18.20 -34.03
CA ILE A 600 13.93 17.26 -33.05
C ILE A 600 14.79 18.01 -32.05
N PHE A 601 14.51 17.80 -30.77
CA PHE A 601 15.33 18.27 -29.65
C PHE A 601 16.14 17.10 -29.10
N SER A 602 17.42 17.27 -28.81
CA SER A 602 18.28 16.22 -28.25
C SER A 602 19.32 16.77 -27.28
N TRP A 603 19.81 15.92 -26.38
CA TRP A 603 20.79 16.28 -25.34
C TRP A 603 21.67 15.08 -24.95
N GLN A 604 22.73 15.33 -24.19
CA GLN A 604 23.58 14.29 -23.65
C GLN A 604 22.85 13.49 -22.55
N ARG A 605 22.90 12.15 -22.64
CA ARG A 605 22.44 11.27 -21.55
C ARG A 605 23.37 11.37 -20.35
N ILE A 606 22.80 11.44 -19.14
CA ILE A 606 23.56 11.28 -17.90
C ILE A 606 23.65 9.79 -17.61
N LYS A 607 24.87 9.29 -17.35
CA LYS A 607 25.09 7.90 -16.92
C LYS A 607 24.89 7.81 -15.41
N THR A 608 23.88 7.06 -14.99
CA THR A 608 23.58 6.74 -13.59
C THR A 608 23.20 5.26 -13.51
N GLU A 609 23.38 4.66 -12.33
CA GLU A 609 22.95 3.28 -12.06
C GLU A 609 21.43 3.15 -12.17
N GLU A 610 20.71 4.08 -11.55
CA GLU A 610 19.25 4.18 -11.65
C GLU A 610 18.81 4.96 -12.90
N PRO A 611 17.67 4.62 -13.53
CA PRO A 611 17.11 5.42 -14.61
C PRO A 611 16.79 6.84 -14.15
N LEU A 612 16.89 7.79 -15.08
CA LEU A 612 16.40 9.16 -14.89
C LEU A 612 15.24 9.43 -15.83
N TYR A 613 14.36 10.33 -15.42
CA TYR A 613 13.23 10.78 -16.21
C TYR A 613 13.47 12.20 -16.71
N TYR A 614 13.22 12.40 -18.00
CA TYR A 614 13.48 13.66 -18.67
C TYR A 614 12.18 14.30 -19.13
N ARG A 615 12.11 15.62 -19.01
CA ARG A 615 10.98 16.42 -19.48
C ARG A 615 11.50 17.58 -20.32
N LEU A 616 11.11 17.61 -21.59
CA LEU A 616 11.30 18.78 -22.46
C LEU A 616 10.25 19.84 -22.11
N GLU A 617 10.68 21.08 -21.94
CA GLU A 617 9.81 22.25 -21.79
C GLU A 617 10.16 23.28 -22.86
N ILE A 618 9.15 23.79 -23.57
CA ILE A 618 9.29 24.90 -24.52
C ILE A 618 8.32 26.00 -24.11
N ASN A 619 8.86 27.20 -23.97
CA ASN A 619 8.11 28.41 -23.63
C ASN A 619 8.29 29.46 -24.72
N ARG A 620 7.30 30.34 -24.86
CA ARG A 620 7.48 31.59 -25.63
C ARG A 620 8.46 32.50 -24.88
N ILE A 621 9.29 33.24 -25.60
CA ILE A 621 10.11 34.31 -24.97
C ILE A 621 9.16 35.33 -24.31
N GLY A 622 9.40 35.64 -23.04
CA GLY A 622 8.53 36.52 -22.24
C GLY A 622 7.13 35.95 -21.92
N GLY A 623 6.84 34.69 -22.29
CA GLY A 623 5.53 34.07 -22.13
C GLY A 623 5.55 32.71 -21.43
N GLY A 624 4.38 32.09 -21.40
CA GLY A 624 4.15 30.79 -20.79
C GLY A 624 4.66 29.60 -21.61
N ARG A 625 4.44 28.40 -21.07
CA ARG A 625 4.76 27.11 -21.70
C ARG A 625 3.83 26.87 -22.89
N VAL A 626 4.43 26.57 -24.05
CA VAL A 626 3.71 26.23 -25.30
C VAL A 626 3.77 24.74 -25.59
N TYR A 627 4.78 24.04 -25.09
CA TYR A 627 4.92 22.60 -25.24
C TYR A 627 5.62 21.98 -24.05
N SER A 628 5.24 20.75 -23.74
CA SER A 628 6.01 19.92 -22.83
C SER A 628 5.73 18.46 -23.04
N THR A 629 6.74 17.63 -22.91
CA THR A 629 6.55 16.19 -22.79
C THR A 629 6.03 15.84 -21.39
N GLY A 630 5.57 14.60 -21.24
CA GLY A 630 5.61 13.92 -19.94
C GLY A 630 7.05 13.77 -19.44
N ARG A 631 7.21 13.12 -18.29
CA ARG A 631 8.52 12.67 -17.82
C ARG A 631 8.78 11.30 -18.42
N VAL A 632 9.74 11.22 -19.33
CA VAL A 632 10.02 10.00 -20.10
C VAL A 632 11.32 9.39 -19.62
N ARG A 633 11.29 8.10 -19.30
CA ARG A 633 12.43 7.33 -18.79
C ARG A 633 13.56 7.33 -19.83
N ASN A 634 14.75 7.72 -19.42
CA ASN A 634 15.98 7.72 -20.22
C ASN A 634 15.87 8.41 -21.60
N MET A 635 14.93 9.35 -21.77
CA MET A 635 14.76 10.09 -23.02
C MET A 635 15.98 10.96 -23.32
N GLN A 636 16.46 10.90 -24.56
CA GLN A 636 17.64 11.62 -25.05
C GLN A 636 17.32 12.56 -26.21
N SER A 637 16.19 12.32 -26.87
CA SER A 637 15.64 13.17 -27.91
C SER A 637 14.13 13.11 -27.91
N HIS A 638 13.51 14.14 -28.49
CA HIS A 638 12.07 14.22 -28.67
C HIS A 638 11.72 15.04 -29.91
N THR A 639 10.82 14.52 -30.73
CA THR A 639 10.28 15.23 -31.90
C THR A 639 9.04 16.02 -31.48
N VAL A 640 9.09 17.35 -31.61
CA VAL A 640 7.93 18.19 -31.32
C VAL A 640 6.89 18.02 -32.43
N PRO A 641 5.59 17.77 -32.09
CA PRO A 641 4.53 17.67 -33.09
C PRO A 641 4.37 18.95 -33.92
N GLY A 642 3.91 18.78 -35.16
CA GLY A 642 3.60 19.90 -36.05
C GLY A 642 2.53 20.81 -35.50
N GLY A 643 2.58 22.10 -35.84
CA GLY A 643 1.59 23.11 -35.42
C GLY A 643 1.76 23.65 -34.00
N VAL A 644 2.61 23.04 -33.17
CA VAL A 644 2.93 23.52 -31.81
C VAL A 644 3.73 24.83 -31.85
N LEU A 645 4.70 24.90 -32.75
CA LEU A 645 5.58 26.06 -32.92
C LEU A 645 5.14 26.83 -34.15
N LYS A 646 4.72 28.08 -33.96
CA LYS A 646 4.33 28.98 -35.05
C LYS A 646 5.57 29.65 -35.66
N ALA A 647 5.56 29.81 -36.98
CA ALA A 647 6.56 30.54 -37.76
C ALA A 647 6.70 32.01 -37.32
N ASP A 648 7.85 32.61 -37.65
CA ASP A 648 8.27 33.96 -37.30
C ASP A 648 8.19 34.26 -35.80
N ARG A 649 8.50 33.28 -34.95
CA ARG A 649 8.47 33.42 -33.49
C ARG A 649 9.70 32.84 -32.82
N SER A 650 10.10 33.50 -31.74
CA SER A 650 11.17 33.05 -30.87
C SER A 650 10.65 32.35 -29.63
N TYR A 651 11.34 31.28 -29.26
CA TYR A 651 11.03 30.42 -28.12
C TYR A 651 12.29 30.18 -27.29
N ARG A 652 12.08 29.60 -26.11
CA ARG A 652 13.15 29.01 -25.31
C ARG A 652 12.78 27.60 -24.90
N TRP A 653 13.76 26.72 -24.84
CA TRP A 653 13.58 25.34 -24.40
C TRP A 653 14.59 24.95 -23.33
N ARG A 654 14.25 23.95 -22.54
CA ARG A 654 15.16 23.29 -21.61
C ARG A 654 14.70 21.87 -21.35
N ILE A 655 15.54 21.09 -20.70
CA ILE A 655 15.16 19.83 -20.08
C ILE A 655 15.14 19.96 -18.56
N ARG A 656 14.19 19.26 -17.94
CA ARG A 656 14.24 18.92 -16.52
C ARG A 656 14.54 17.43 -16.39
N ILE A 657 15.36 17.10 -15.41
CA ILE A 657 15.77 15.73 -15.13
C ILE A 657 15.33 15.41 -13.71
N THR A 658 14.74 14.24 -13.50
CA THR A 658 14.21 13.82 -12.21
C THR A 658 14.46 12.34 -11.97
N ASP A 659 14.43 11.92 -10.71
CA ASP A 659 14.48 10.52 -10.30
C ASP A 659 13.10 9.86 -10.19
N GLY A 660 12.02 10.63 -10.30
CA GLY A 660 10.64 10.15 -10.41
C GLY A 660 9.99 10.55 -11.75
N ASP A 661 8.98 9.79 -12.16
CA ASP A 661 8.15 9.97 -13.36
C ASP A 661 6.91 10.84 -13.11
N HIS A 662 6.42 10.90 -11.88
CA HIS A 662 5.34 11.76 -11.46
C HIS A 662 5.83 12.87 -10.54
N TRP A 663 5.25 14.07 -10.60
CA TRP A 663 5.79 15.21 -9.85
C TRP A 663 5.75 15.03 -8.33
N THR A 664 4.87 14.17 -7.83
CA THR A 664 4.72 13.81 -6.41
C THR A 664 5.74 12.79 -5.94
N THR A 665 6.29 11.98 -6.85
CA THR A 665 7.27 10.93 -6.56
C THR A 665 8.71 11.39 -6.79
N VAL A 666 8.90 12.53 -7.48
CA VAL A 666 10.22 13.17 -7.61
C VAL A 666 10.74 13.55 -6.23
N GLN A 667 11.93 13.05 -5.89
CA GLN A 667 12.67 13.43 -4.69
C GLN A 667 13.86 14.33 -5.03
N ASN A 668 14.44 14.14 -6.23
CA ASN A 668 15.60 14.89 -6.70
C ASN A 668 15.35 15.37 -8.14
N SER A 669 15.64 16.64 -8.40
CA SER A 669 15.46 17.24 -9.71
C SER A 669 16.61 18.15 -10.09
N THR A 670 16.94 18.16 -11.37
CA THR A 670 17.84 19.14 -11.97
C THR A 670 17.13 19.96 -13.04
N ARG A 671 17.35 21.27 -13.01
CA ARG A 671 16.77 22.23 -13.96
C ARG A 671 17.87 22.84 -14.82
N CYS A 672 17.92 22.44 -16.09
CA CYS A 672 18.91 22.94 -17.02
C CYS A 672 18.63 24.38 -17.46
N ALA A 673 19.68 25.04 -17.96
CA ALA A 673 19.60 26.38 -18.50
C ALA A 673 18.66 26.46 -19.71
N TRP A 674 17.92 27.56 -19.82
CA TRP A 674 17.12 27.86 -21.02
C TRP A 674 18.02 28.12 -22.22
N GLN A 675 17.70 27.49 -23.35
CA GLN A 675 18.30 27.74 -24.66
C GLN A 675 17.27 28.46 -25.54
N THR A 676 17.66 29.48 -26.29
CA THR A 676 16.74 30.23 -27.18
C THR A 676 16.80 29.70 -28.61
N PHE A 677 15.72 29.85 -29.38
CA PHE A 677 15.71 29.56 -30.81
C PHE A 677 14.60 30.34 -31.52
N HIS A 678 14.71 30.46 -32.83
CA HIS A 678 13.72 31.07 -33.71
C HIS A 678 13.15 30.03 -34.68
N VAL A 679 11.86 30.14 -35.01
CA VAL A 679 11.22 29.31 -36.03
C VAL A 679 10.93 30.22 -37.22
N ARG A 680 11.48 29.88 -38.38
CA ARG A 680 11.28 30.57 -39.64
C ARG A 680 10.15 29.93 -40.43
#